data_AF-A0A527X9Q8-F1
#
_entry.id   AF-A0A527X9Q8-F1
#
_cell.length_a   1.000
_cell.length_b   1.000
_cell.length_c   1.000
_cell.angle_alpha   90.00
_cell.angle_beta   90.00
_cell.angle_gamma   90.00
#
_symmetry.space_group_name_H-M   'P 1'
#
loop_
_entity.id
_entity.type
_entity.pdbx_description
1 polymer ?
#
loop_
_entity_poly.entity_id
_entity_poly.type
_entity_poly.pdbx_seq_one_letter_code
_entity_poly.pdbx_strand_id
1 'polypeptide(L)'
;DVRTKILTVPNAGKVDLVGAQDEAIYLEFSTRQIAALGLNQQQIVASLQAQNAITPSGVIQSGPERISVLVGGQFTSEESLQAINLRVNDRFFRLSDVATIRRGYVDPPPALFRFNGQDAIGLAIGMKPNANLLKFGEALHEEMQKVLADLPVGVGVHLVADQPVIVEEAVSGFTRALFEAVAIVLAVSFISLGLRAGFVVALSIPLVLAITFTVMAYLGISLQRISLGALIIALGLLVDDAMIAVEMMVARLEVGDNLRRAATYVYTSTAFPMLTGTLVTVAGFIPIGLNSSAAGEYTFTLFVVIAVSLLVSWIVAVLFAPLLGVTILPATMKEKHHDQPGRFTSLFRRVLVFSVRRHWLTIIVTVLVFAASVAGFGLVQQQFFPPSDRPELIVDWNLPQNSSITETRDQMERFEQRALAGNPDIDHFSSYIGEGAVRFVLAYDVQPANPYFGQTVIVTKNIEARNRVKPALEKLLREEFVGTDAFVKLLELGPPVGRPVQYRVGGPDIQTVRELAQQFAGVISANPKLAAPTFDWNEPQRVLRVDVLQDKARQLGITSSDIASALNSTVGGSTITQVRDATYLIDVVARSRDAERGSIETLQNMQLPTGNGESIPLAAVANFRYDLEQPTVWRRNRTPTITVRAGLVGDVLPATVVNELKPSVDAFIAKLPPGYSVETAGSVEESAKSQGPIAAVVPLMLFIMATILMVQLQSFQRLFLVVAVAPLGLIGVVAALVPSGAPLGFVAILGVLALIGILIRNSVILIVQIEDLVKEGKDRWAAVIEATEHRMRPIALTAAAASLALIPIAREVFWGPMAYAMMGGIIAGTAITLLFLPALYVTWFRIKEPKDRESVAVSETGDLAQATPT
;
A
#
# COMPACT_ATOMS: atom_id res chain seq x y z
N ASP A 1 -5.79 -23.24 25.47
CA ASP A 1 -7.22 -23.53 25.19
C ASP A 1 -7.88 -22.59 24.19
N VAL A 2 -7.96 -21.28 24.47
CA VAL A 2 -8.58 -20.29 23.54
C VAL A 2 -8.02 -20.38 22.12
N ARG A 3 -6.69 -20.39 21.98
CA ARG A 3 -5.99 -20.60 20.70
C ARG A 3 -6.47 -21.87 19.97
N THR A 4 -6.60 -22.98 20.69
CA THR A 4 -7.03 -24.26 20.13
C THR A 4 -8.46 -24.21 19.62
N LYS A 5 -9.38 -23.58 20.38
CA LYS A 5 -10.77 -23.37 19.93
C LYS A 5 -10.84 -22.50 18.68
N ILE A 6 -10.11 -21.39 18.63
CA ILE A 6 -10.09 -20.49 17.46
C ILE A 6 -9.52 -21.18 16.22
N LEU A 7 -8.51 -22.04 16.37
CA LEU A 7 -7.97 -22.82 15.25
C LEU A 7 -9.01 -23.78 14.62
N THR A 8 -10.11 -24.10 15.31
CA THR A 8 -11.21 -24.90 14.73
C THR A 8 -12.15 -24.08 13.86
N VAL A 9 -12.11 -22.74 13.93
CA VAL A 9 -12.97 -21.86 13.13
C VAL A 9 -12.65 -22.03 11.64
N PRO A 10 -13.67 -22.22 10.77
CA PRO A 10 -13.45 -22.32 9.34
C PRO A 10 -12.64 -21.13 8.80
N ASN A 11 -11.63 -21.40 7.98
CA ASN A 11 -10.71 -20.41 7.42
C ASN A 11 -9.79 -19.69 8.42
N ALA A 12 -9.70 -20.15 9.69
CA ALA A 12 -8.64 -19.72 10.59
C ALA A 12 -7.27 -20.12 10.03
N GLY A 13 -6.38 -19.14 9.94
CA GLY A 13 -4.99 -19.31 9.52
C GLY A 13 -4.07 -19.43 10.73
N LYS A 14 -3.10 -18.51 10.84
CA LYS A 14 -2.13 -18.50 11.94
C LYS A 14 -2.74 -17.81 13.16
N VAL A 15 -2.58 -18.39 14.35
CA VAL A 15 -2.95 -17.76 15.61
C VAL A 15 -1.71 -17.68 16.49
N ASP A 16 -1.24 -16.47 16.78
CA ASP A 16 -0.02 -16.19 17.54
C ASP A 16 -0.33 -15.47 18.85
N LEU A 17 0.46 -15.76 19.88
CA LEU A 17 0.42 -15.05 21.15
C LEU A 17 1.43 -13.90 21.10
N VAL A 18 1.07 -12.76 21.69
CA VAL A 18 1.89 -11.54 21.74
C VAL A 18 2.09 -11.16 23.21
N GLY A 19 3.34 -10.88 23.61
CA GLY A 19 3.68 -10.51 24.98
C GLY A 19 3.51 -11.64 26.01
N ALA A 20 3.28 -12.88 25.58
CA ALA A 20 3.28 -14.03 26.47
C ALA A 20 4.71 -14.26 27.00
N GLN A 21 4.83 -14.36 28.32
CA GLN A 21 6.11 -14.60 28.97
C GLN A 21 6.31 -16.09 29.20
N ASP A 22 7.44 -16.62 28.73
CA ASP A 22 7.85 -17.97 29.09
C ASP A 22 8.27 -18.01 30.56
N GLU A 23 7.89 -19.09 31.23
CA GLU A 23 8.37 -19.36 32.58
C GLU A 23 9.76 -20.00 32.55
N ALA A 24 10.55 -19.71 33.57
CA ALA A 24 11.85 -20.32 33.81
C ALA A 24 11.99 -20.69 35.29
N ILE A 25 12.68 -21.80 35.56
CA ILE A 25 13.10 -22.18 36.91
C ILE A 25 14.56 -21.80 37.06
N TYR A 26 14.82 -20.79 37.89
CA TYR A 26 16.18 -20.35 38.16
C TYR A 26 16.79 -21.19 39.28
N LEU A 27 17.97 -21.74 39.00
CA LEU A 27 18.88 -22.26 40.00
C LEU A 27 19.91 -21.18 40.28
N GLU A 28 19.69 -20.41 41.34
CA GLU A 28 20.53 -19.27 41.71
C GLU A 28 21.62 -19.70 42.71
N PHE A 29 22.87 -19.70 42.26
CA PHE A 29 24.01 -20.13 43.07
C PHE A 29 24.83 -18.93 43.58
N SER A 30 25.50 -19.12 44.72
CA SER A 30 26.61 -18.24 45.11
C SER A 30 27.92 -18.89 44.70
N THR A 31 28.70 -18.19 43.89
CA THR A 31 30.02 -18.67 43.41
C THR A 31 30.95 -18.97 44.58
N ARG A 32 30.90 -18.12 45.62
CA ARG A 32 31.66 -18.28 46.86
C ARG A 32 31.25 -19.52 47.66
N GLN A 33 29.95 -19.80 47.74
CA GLN A 33 29.43 -20.95 48.46
C GLN A 33 29.79 -22.27 47.77
N ILE A 34 29.65 -22.32 46.44
CA ILE A 34 30.09 -23.48 45.63
C ILE A 34 31.59 -23.74 45.83
N ALA A 35 32.41 -22.69 45.72
CA ALA A 35 33.86 -22.79 45.91
C ALA A 35 34.24 -23.23 47.34
N ALA A 36 33.58 -22.69 48.36
CA ALA A 36 33.83 -23.06 49.77
C ALA A 36 33.48 -24.51 50.09
N LEU A 37 32.49 -25.09 49.38
CA LEU A 37 32.11 -26.50 49.51
C LEU A 37 33.01 -27.44 48.67
N GLY A 38 33.97 -26.89 47.90
CA GLY A 38 34.81 -27.66 46.98
C GLY A 38 34.01 -28.30 45.83
N LEU A 39 32.87 -27.72 45.48
CA LEU A 39 31.99 -28.21 44.41
C LEU A 39 32.36 -27.54 43.09
N ASN A 40 32.21 -28.28 41.98
CA ASN A 40 32.29 -27.71 40.64
C ASN A 40 30.88 -27.59 40.05
N GLN A 41 30.51 -26.39 39.56
CA GLN A 41 29.23 -26.15 38.93
C GLN A 41 28.95 -27.11 37.77
N GLN A 42 29.95 -27.45 36.95
CA GLN A 42 29.79 -28.39 35.84
C GLN A 42 29.38 -29.80 36.33
N GLN A 43 29.86 -30.23 37.50
CA GLN A 43 29.47 -31.52 38.09
C GLN A 43 28.01 -31.48 38.55
N ILE A 44 27.53 -30.34 39.07
CA ILE A 44 26.13 -30.15 39.43
C ILE A 44 25.26 -30.24 38.17
N VAL A 45 25.61 -29.51 37.12
CA VAL A 45 24.93 -29.52 35.82
C VAL A 45 24.87 -30.93 35.24
N ALA A 46 26.00 -31.63 35.17
CA ALA A 46 26.08 -33.00 34.65
C ALA A 46 25.21 -33.97 35.48
N SER A 47 25.19 -33.81 36.81
CA SER A 47 24.37 -34.64 37.70
C SER A 47 22.87 -34.42 37.45
N LEU A 48 22.45 -33.15 37.27
CA LEU A 48 21.06 -32.81 36.97
C LEU A 48 20.63 -33.32 35.59
N GLN A 49 21.50 -33.20 34.58
CA GLN A 49 21.25 -33.71 33.23
C GLN A 49 21.14 -35.23 33.19
N ALA A 50 22.04 -35.94 33.88
CA ALA A 50 22.03 -37.39 33.94
C ALA A 50 20.76 -37.93 34.63
N GLN A 51 20.28 -37.23 35.67
CA GLN A 51 19.03 -37.59 36.36
C GLN A 51 17.79 -37.38 35.48
N ASN A 52 17.72 -36.28 34.72
CA ASN A 52 16.57 -35.97 33.87
C ASN A 52 16.62 -36.65 32.49
N ALA A 53 17.64 -37.46 32.22
CA ALA A 53 17.81 -38.10 30.91
C ALA A 53 16.69 -39.11 30.63
N ILE A 54 16.02 -38.95 29.50
CA ILE A 54 15.00 -39.90 29.04
C ILE A 54 15.68 -41.06 28.32
N THR A 55 15.93 -42.14 29.05
CA THR A 55 16.52 -43.37 28.48
C THR A 55 15.46 -44.41 28.16
N PRO A 56 15.46 -45.00 26.94
CA PRO A 56 14.51 -46.06 26.58
C PRO A 56 14.75 -47.31 27.45
N SER A 57 13.73 -47.73 28.20
CA SER A 57 13.85 -48.85 29.16
C SER A 57 13.40 -50.21 28.59
N GLY A 58 12.97 -50.24 27.33
CA GLY A 58 12.60 -51.46 26.61
C GLY A 58 11.15 -51.91 26.84
N VAL A 59 10.81 -53.05 26.23
CA VAL A 59 9.48 -53.66 26.31
C VAL A 59 9.65 -55.15 26.56
N ILE A 60 8.92 -55.69 27.54
CA ILE A 60 8.91 -57.11 27.87
C ILE A 60 7.74 -57.77 27.15
N GLN A 61 7.97 -58.90 26.48
CA GLN A 61 6.91 -59.75 25.94
C GLN A 61 6.63 -60.87 26.96
N SER A 62 5.49 -60.77 27.65
CA SER A 62 5.06 -61.74 28.66
C SER A 62 3.89 -62.55 28.09
N GLY A 63 4.22 -63.62 27.36
CA GLY A 63 3.22 -64.45 26.69
C GLY A 63 2.48 -63.68 25.57
N PRO A 64 1.13 -63.59 25.60
CA PRO A 64 0.38 -62.80 24.61
C PRO A 64 0.44 -61.29 24.86
N GLU A 65 0.90 -60.83 26.04
CA GLU A 65 0.91 -59.42 26.42
C GLU A 65 2.27 -58.76 26.19
N ARG A 66 2.22 -57.50 25.76
CA ARG A 66 3.39 -56.65 25.56
C ARG A 66 3.40 -55.55 26.62
N ILE A 67 4.34 -55.61 27.56
CA ILE A 67 4.43 -54.71 28.71
C ILE A 67 5.60 -53.74 28.52
N SER A 68 5.30 -52.45 28.38
CA SER A 68 6.33 -51.40 28.30
C SER A 68 6.96 -51.17 29.67
N VAL A 69 8.30 -51.12 29.71
CA VAL A 69 9.04 -50.73 30.92
C VAL A 69 9.39 -49.25 30.78
N LEU A 70 9.09 -48.48 31.82
CA LEU A 70 9.40 -47.05 31.89
C LEU A 70 10.14 -46.80 33.20
N VAL A 71 11.38 -46.32 33.11
CA VAL A 71 12.15 -45.88 34.28
C VAL A 71 11.76 -44.45 34.63
N GLY A 72 11.34 -44.23 35.87
CA GLY A 72 11.10 -42.89 36.42
C GLY A 72 12.41 -42.21 36.84
N GLY A 73 12.39 -40.89 36.92
CA GLY A 73 13.58 -40.09 37.28
C GLY A 73 13.53 -38.64 36.79
N GLN A 74 12.60 -38.33 35.88
CA GLN A 74 12.38 -37.00 35.32
C GLN A 74 11.93 -35.97 36.37
N PHE A 75 12.31 -34.72 36.16
CA PHE A 75 11.82 -33.58 36.92
C PHE A 75 10.45 -33.13 36.38
N THR A 76 9.46 -33.05 37.26
CA THR A 76 8.08 -32.65 36.93
C THR A 76 7.67 -31.35 37.61
N SER A 77 8.40 -30.91 38.62
CA SER A 77 8.09 -29.70 39.39
C SER A 77 9.33 -29.13 40.07
N GLU A 78 9.21 -27.92 40.61
CA GLU A 78 10.25 -27.31 41.44
C GLU A 78 10.59 -28.17 42.67
N GLU A 79 9.58 -28.79 43.29
CA GLU A 79 9.75 -29.68 44.45
C GLU A 79 10.63 -30.88 44.10
N SER A 80 10.50 -31.43 42.89
CA SER A 80 11.32 -32.54 42.42
C SER A 80 12.81 -32.16 42.27
N LEU A 81 13.10 -30.88 41.97
CA LEU A 81 14.46 -30.34 41.96
C LEU A 81 14.97 -30.10 43.39
N GLN A 82 14.14 -29.58 44.29
CA GLN A 82 14.53 -29.31 45.68
C GLN A 82 14.89 -30.60 46.45
N ALA A 83 14.21 -31.72 46.14
CA ALA A 83 14.42 -33.00 46.80
C ALA A 83 15.69 -33.76 46.35
N ILE A 84 16.43 -33.28 45.34
CA ILE A 84 17.56 -34.02 44.80
C ILE A 84 18.79 -33.95 45.71
N ASN A 85 19.44 -35.10 45.89
CA ASN A 85 20.73 -35.22 46.53
C ASN A 85 21.82 -35.37 45.47
N LEU A 86 22.71 -34.40 45.39
CA LEU A 86 23.90 -34.42 44.55
C LEU A 86 24.98 -35.23 45.25
N ARG A 87 25.59 -36.19 44.56
CA ARG A 87 26.79 -36.89 45.03
C ARG A 87 28.01 -36.28 44.37
N VAL A 88 28.83 -35.58 45.14
CA VAL A 88 30.09 -34.97 44.66
C VAL A 88 31.20 -35.30 45.65
N ASN A 89 32.34 -35.82 45.18
CA ASN A 89 33.50 -36.18 46.00
C ASN A 89 33.13 -37.09 47.20
N ASP A 90 32.28 -38.11 46.96
CA ASP A 90 31.74 -39.04 47.97
C ASP A 90 30.94 -38.41 49.12
N ARG A 91 30.49 -37.16 48.96
CA ARG A 91 29.56 -36.49 49.87
C ARG A 91 28.23 -36.23 49.20
N PHE A 92 27.15 -36.29 49.98
CA PHE A 92 25.81 -35.93 49.54
C PHE A 92 25.47 -34.51 49.98
N PHE A 93 25.00 -33.71 49.04
CA PHE A 93 24.48 -32.36 49.28
C PHE A 93 23.08 -32.27 48.72
N ARG A 94 22.14 -31.63 49.42
CA ARG A 94 20.85 -31.29 48.79
C ARG A 94 21.07 -30.14 47.83
N LEU A 95 20.37 -30.12 46.69
CA LEU A 95 20.46 -28.99 45.77
C LEU A 95 20.06 -27.67 46.44
N SER A 96 19.08 -27.73 47.35
CA SER A 96 18.66 -26.59 48.19
C SER A 96 19.76 -26.01 49.08
N ASP A 97 20.77 -26.81 49.44
CA ASP A 97 21.88 -26.35 50.29
C ASP A 97 22.91 -25.54 49.48
N VAL A 98 22.89 -25.65 48.16
CA VAL A 98 23.88 -25.06 47.24
C VAL A 98 23.27 -24.01 46.32
N ALA A 99 21.97 -24.12 46.03
CA ALA A 99 21.24 -23.26 45.10
C ALA A 99 19.90 -22.82 45.68
N THR A 100 19.53 -21.58 45.41
CA THR A 100 18.15 -21.11 45.61
C THR A 100 17.36 -21.43 44.35
N ILE A 101 16.35 -22.27 44.48
CA ILE A 101 15.45 -22.64 43.39
C ILE A 101 14.28 -21.66 43.39
N ARG A 102 13.97 -21.07 42.24
CA ARG A 102 12.87 -20.12 42.10
C ARG A 102 12.23 -20.23 40.73
N ARG A 103 10.93 -20.56 40.68
CA ARG A 103 10.11 -20.37 39.47
C ARG A 103 9.81 -18.88 39.27
N GLY A 104 9.92 -18.42 38.03
CA GLY A 104 9.57 -17.06 37.62
C GLY A 104 9.41 -16.98 36.11
N TYR A 105 9.35 -15.77 35.57
CA TYR A 105 9.39 -15.55 34.13
C TYR A 105 10.82 -15.38 33.62
N VAL A 106 11.03 -15.57 32.33
CA VAL A 106 12.27 -15.22 31.65
C VAL A 106 12.62 -13.76 31.93
N ASP A 107 13.85 -13.52 32.37
CA ASP A 107 14.34 -12.25 32.88
C ASP A 107 15.76 -12.00 32.31
N PRO A 108 15.96 -10.93 31.51
CA PRO A 108 14.98 -9.91 31.13
C PRO A 108 13.89 -10.43 30.15
N PRO A 109 12.68 -9.85 30.16
CA PRO A 109 11.62 -10.25 29.23
C PRO A 109 12.03 -9.93 27.79
N PRO A 110 11.78 -10.83 26.81
CA PRO A 110 12.15 -10.59 25.41
C PRO A 110 11.21 -9.58 24.73
N ALA A 111 9.93 -9.59 25.10
CA ALA A 111 8.91 -8.67 24.60
C ALA A 111 7.81 -8.53 25.65
N LEU A 112 7.12 -7.38 25.70
CA LEU A 112 5.96 -7.16 26.56
C LEU A 112 4.82 -6.56 25.73
N PHE A 113 3.59 -6.88 26.12
CA PHE A 113 2.38 -6.33 25.50
C PHE A 113 1.51 -5.67 26.55
N ARG A 114 0.99 -4.48 26.23
CA ARG A 114 0.09 -3.73 27.10
C ARG A 114 -1.12 -3.26 26.32
N PHE A 115 -2.27 -3.22 26.99
CA PHE A 115 -3.52 -2.70 26.45
C PHE A 115 -4.10 -1.66 27.41
N ASN A 116 -4.38 -0.45 26.90
CA ASN A 116 -4.88 0.68 27.69
C ASN A 116 -4.07 0.95 28.99
N GLY A 117 -2.75 0.78 28.90
CA GLY A 117 -1.83 1.04 30.01
C GLY A 117 -1.75 -0.06 31.06
N GLN A 118 -2.30 -1.25 30.79
CA GLN A 118 -2.22 -2.43 31.66
C GLN A 118 -1.51 -3.58 30.94
N ASP A 119 -0.73 -4.38 31.67
CA ASP A 119 -0.09 -5.58 31.12
C ASP A 119 -1.15 -6.58 30.63
N ALA A 120 -0.97 -7.09 29.41
CA ALA A 120 -1.92 -7.97 28.75
C ALA A 120 -1.19 -9.01 27.88
N ILE A 121 -1.92 -10.03 27.45
CA ILE A 121 -1.46 -10.98 26.43
C ILE A 121 -2.33 -10.78 25.20
N GLY A 122 -1.69 -10.49 24.06
CA GLY A 122 -2.37 -10.35 22.79
C GLY A 122 -2.58 -11.71 22.11
N LEU A 123 -3.68 -11.83 21.36
CA LEU A 123 -3.94 -12.98 20.50
C LEU A 123 -4.14 -12.47 19.07
N ALA A 124 -3.12 -12.66 18.23
CA ALA A 124 -3.14 -12.25 16.83
C ALA A 124 -3.73 -13.38 15.98
N ILE A 125 -4.82 -13.11 15.27
CA ILE A 125 -5.57 -14.10 14.50
C ILE A 125 -5.51 -13.72 13.02
N GLY A 126 -4.84 -14.56 12.22
CA GLY A 126 -4.77 -14.43 10.77
C GLY A 126 -5.78 -15.35 10.07
N MET A 127 -6.38 -14.87 8.99
CA MET A 127 -7.24 -15.66 8.10
C MET A 127 -6.40 -16.42 7.07
N LYS A 128 -6.88 -17.59 6.59
CA LYS A 128 -6.26 -18.28 5.45
C LYS A 128 -6.30 -17.40 4.18
N PRO A 129 -5.29 -17.50 3.29
CA PRO A 129 -5.31 -16.80 2.01
C PRO A 129 -6.58 -17.11 1.20
N ASN A 130 -7.10 -16.12 0.48
CA ASN A 130 -8.28 -16.20 -0.40
C ASN A 130 -9.62 -16.57 0.27
N ALA A 131 -9.67 -16.65 1.60
CA ALA A 131 -10.95 -16.80 2.31
C ALA A 131 -11.73 -15.48 2.37
N ASN A 132 -13.03 -15.57 2.62
CA ASN A 132 -13.89 -14.39 2.79
C ASN A 132 -13.76 -13.85 4.22
N LEU A 133 -13.23 -12.64 4.34
CA LEU A 133 -12.97 -11.99 5.62
C LEU A 133 -14.22 -11.72 6.45
N LEU A 134 -15.34 -11.32 5.82
CA LEU A 134 -16.58 -11.00 6.54
C LEU A 134 -17.17 -12.27 7.17
N LYS A 135 -17.26 -13.35 6.38
CA LYS A 135 -17.71 -14.67 6.89
C LYS A 135 -16.81 -15.22 7.99
N PHE A 136 -15.51 -15.01 7.86
CA PHE A 136 -14.54 -15.39 8.89
C PHE A 136 -14.74 -14.57 10.18
N GLY A 137 -14.96 -13.26 10.05
CA GLY A 137 -15.26 -12.37 11.18
C GLY A 137 -16.51 -12.78 11.94
N GLU A 138 -17.61 -13.07 11.24
CA GLU A 138 -18.85 -13.58 11.84
C GLU A 138 -18.61 -14.89 12.61
N ALA A 139 -17.99 -15.89 11.96
CA ALA A 139 -17.72 -17.18 12.57
C ALA A 139 -16.76 -17.07 13.78
N LEU A 140 -15.77 -16.17 13.70
CA LEU A 140 -14.86 -15.89 14.80
C LEU A 140 -15.58 -15.21 15.96
N HIS A 141 -16.46 -14.24 15.68
CA HIS A 141 -17.23 -13.56 16.71
C HIS A 141 -18.14 -14.55 17.46
N GLU A 142 -18.85 -15.42 16.73
CA GLU A 142 -19.68 -16.48 17.32
C GLU A 142 -18.86 -17.42 18.23
N GLU A 143 -17.67 -17.83 17.77
CA GLU A 143 -16.81 -18.70 18.57
C GLU A 143 -16.23 -17.98 19.78
N MET A 144 -15.85 -16.70 19.63
CA MET A 144 -15.39 -15.88 20.75
C MET A 144 -16.47 -15.70 21.81
N GLN A 145 -17.75 -15.56 21.45
CA GLN A 145 -18.82 -15.52 22.45
C GLN A 145 -18.91 -16.80 23.28
N LYS A 146 -18.71 -17.98 22.67
CA LYS A 146 -18.65 -19.25 23.42
C LYS A 146 -17.41 -19.32 24.31
N VAL A 147 -16.26 -18.87 23.80
CA VAL A 147 -15.02 -18.81 24.58
C VAL A 147 -15.20 -17.91 25.80
N LEU A 148 -15.81 -16.73 25.64
CA LEU A 148 -16.06 -15.78 26.72
C LEU A 148 -16.91 -16.38 27.83
N ALA A 149 -17.90 -17.21 27.49
CA ALA A 149 -18.74 -17.90 28.45
C ALA A 149 -17.99 -18.97 29.27
N ASP A 150 -16.93 -19.56 28.71
CA ASP A 150 -16.11 -20.60 29.34
C ASP A 150 -14.90 -20.03 30.11
N LEU A 151 -14.61 -18.73 30.00
CA LEU A 151 -13.43 -18.15 30.62
C LEU A 151 -13.58 -18.04 32.15
N PRO A 152 -12.49 -18.28 32.91
CA PRO A 152 -12.50 -18.06 34.36
C PRO A 152 -12.79 -16.60 34.73
N VAL A 153 -13.36 -16.41 35.92
CA VAL A 153 -13.58 -15.06 36.48
C VAL A 153 -12.24 -14.32 36.60
N GLY A 154 -12.21 -13.05 36.18
CA GLY A 154 -11.01 -12.21 36.22
C GLY A 154 -10.28 -12.07 34.88
N VAL A 155 -10.69 -12.80 33.83
CA VAL A 155 -10.13 -12.64 32.48
C VAL A 155 -11.02 -11.69 31.66
N GLY A 156 -10.51 -10.49 31.39
CA GLY A 156 -11.13 -9.54 30.46
C GLY A 156 -10.61 -9.74 29.03
N VAL A 157 -11.51 -9.82 28.05
CA VAL A 157 -11.14 -9.89 26.64
C VAL A 157 -11.54 -8.60 25.96
N HIS A 158 -10.57 -7.96 25.32
CA HIS A 158 -10.76 -6.69 24.61
C HIS A 158 -10.28 -6.83 23.17
N LEU A 159 -11.08 -6.30 22.25
CA LEU A 159 -10.75 -6.32 20.83
C LEU A 159 -9.88 -5.10 20.51
N VAL A 160 -8.71 -5.34 19.90
CA VAL A 160 -7.73 -4.29 19.56
C VAL A 160 -7.85 -3.84 18.11
N ALA A 161 -8.09 -4.78 17.18
CA ALA A 161 -8.23 -4.47 15.77
C ALA A 161 -9.25 -5.41 15.13
N ASP A 162 -10.27 -4.83 14.51
CA ASP A 162 -11.33 -5.55 13.80
C ASP A 162 -11.26 -5.24 12.29
N GLN A 163 -10.49 -6.04 11.57
CA GLN A 163 -10.36 -5.87 10.12
C GLN A 163 -11.68 -6.10 9.36
N PRO A 164 -12.53 -7.10 9.69
CA PRO A 164 -13.87 -7.25 9.11
C PRO A 164 -14.70 -5.96 9.12
N VAL A 165 -14.81 -5.28 10.27
CA VAL A 165 -15.59 -4.03 10.39
C VAL A 165 -15.05 -2.94 9.46
N ILE A 166 -13.73 -2.74 9.42
CA ILE A 166 -13.10 -1.75 8.54
C ILE A 166 -13.35 -2.07 7.06
N VAL A 167 -13.36 -3.35 6.69
CA VAL A 167 -13.64 -3.78 5.31
C VAL A 167 -15.11 -3.63 4.96
N GLU A 168 -16.03 -3.89 5.89
CA GLU A 168 -17.47 -3.68 5.69
C GLU A 168 -17.81 -2.20 5.48
N GLU A 169 -17.27 -1.31 6.33
CA GLU A 169 -17.45 0.14 6.18
C GLU A 169 -16.86 0.63 4.84
N ALA A 170 -15.67 0.14 4.48
CA ALA A 170 -15.05 0.47 3.20
C ALA A 170 -15.90 -0.01 1.99
N VAL A 171 -16.35 -1.27 1.98
CA VAL A 171 -17.12 -1.82 0.87
C VAL A 171 -18.49 -1.15 0.78
N SER A 172 -19.16 -0.88 1.91
CA SER A 172 -20.45 -0.18 1.94
C SER A 172 -20.33 1.27 1.44
N GLY A 173 -19.28 2.00 1.83
CA GLY A 173 -18.98 3.34 1.30
C GLY A 173 -18.77 3.32 -0.22
N PHE A 174 -17.96 2.39 -0.73
CA PHE A 174 -17.70 2.26 -2.17
C PHE A 174 -18.92 1.80 -2.97
N THR A 175 -19.72 0.89 -2.44
CA THR A 175 -20.97 0.45 -3.10
C THR A 175 -22.00 1.56 -3.16
N ARG A 176 -22.09 2.40 -2.12
CA ARG A 176 -22.88 3.64 -2.15
C ARG A 176 -22.36 4.59 -3.24
N ALA A 177 -21.05 4.82 -3.32
CA ALA A 177 -20.45 5.66 -4.36
C ALA A 177 -20.72 5.11 -5.78
N LEU A 178 -20.69 3.78 -5.96
CA LEU A 178 -21.06 3.12 -7.21
C LEU A 178 -22.53 3.36 -7.55
N PHE A 179 -23.44 3.23 -6.59
CA PHE A 179 -24.86 3.50 -6.81
C PHE A 179 -25.12 4.98 -7.14
N GLU A 180 -24.45 5.91 -6.45
CA GLU A 180 -24.48 7.34 -6.76
C GLU A 180 -23.98 7.61 -8.19
N ALA A 181 -22.89 6.98 -8.61
CA ALA A 181 -22.37 7.09 -9.98
C ALA A 181 -23.36 6.53 -11.02
N VAL A 182 -23.96 5.36 -10.78
CA VAL A 182 -25.02 4.80 -11.64
C VAL A 182 -26.19 5.75 -11.73
N ALA A 183 -26.69 6.27 -10.60
CA ALA A 183 -27.82 7.19 -10.57
C ALA A 183 -27.53 8.49 -11.35
N ILE A 184 -26.33 9.05 -11.22
CA ILE A 184 -25.89 10.23 -11.97
C ILE A 184 -25.87 9.94 -13.48
N VAL A 185 -25.28 8.83 -13.89
CA VAL A 185 -25.21 8.45 -15.30
C VAL A 185 -26.61 8.20 -15.89
N LEU A 186 -27.49 7.56 -15.13
CA LEU A 186 -28.89 7.40 -15.51
C LEU A 186 -29.61 8.74 -15.64
N ALA A 187 -29.43 9.65 -14.69
CA ALA A 187 -30.03 10.98 -14.74
C ALA A 187 -29.57 11.75 -15.99
N VAL A 188 -28.27 11.72 -16.29
CA VAL A 188 -27.70 12.32 -17.50
C VAL A 188 -28.30 11.69 -18.77
N SER A 189 -28.45 10.36 -18.81
CA SER A 189 -29.07 9.65 -19.93
C SER A 189 -30.56 10.03 -20.12
N PHE A 190 -31.34 10.09 -19.04
CA PHE A 190 -32.76 10.46 -19.11
C PHE A 190 -32.98 11.91 -19.54
N ILE A 191 -32.16 12.84 -19.05
CA ILE A 191 -32.25 14.27 -19.42
C ILE A 191 -31.88 14.47 -20.90
N SER A 192 -30.90 13.74 -21.40
CA SER A 192 -30.33 13.94 -22.73
C SER A 192 -31.13 13.27 -23.85
N LEU A 193 -31.54 12.01 -23.66
CA LEU A 193 -32.17 11.15 -24.67
C LEU A 193 -33.69 10.99 -24.48
N GLY A 194 -34.22 11.41 -23.33
CA GLY A 194 -35.63 11.22 -22.96
C GLY A 194 -35.93 9.85 -22.35
N LEU A 195 -37.16 9.69 -21.84
CA LEU A 195 -37.50 8.60 -20.92
C LEU A 195 -37.32 7.19 -21.52
N ARG A 196 -37.76 6.98 -22.76
CA ARG A 196 -37.72 5.66 -23.41
C ARG A 196 -36.32 5.25 -23.86
N ALA A 197 -35.60 6.16 -24.51
CA ALA A 197 -34.22 5.91 -24.94
C ALA A 197 -33.27 5.78 -23.75
N GLY A 198 -33.44 6.60 -22.71
CA GLY A 198 -32.69 6.46 -21.46
C GLY A 198 -32.93 5.12 -20.77
N PHE A 199 -34.14 4.56 -20.84
CA PHE A 199 -34.43 3.24 -20.25
C PHE A 199 -33.70 2.08 -20.95
N VAL A 200 -33.45 2.18 -22.26
CA VAL A 200 -32.65 1.20 -23.02
C VAL A 200 -31.20 1.18 -22.51
N VAL A 201 -30.62 2.37 -22.33
CA VAL A 201 -29.27 2.52 -21.76
C VAL A 201 -29.25 2.02 -20.31
N ALA A 202 -30.27 2.36 -19.53
CA ALA A 202 -30.40 1.95 -18.13
C ALA A 202 -30.40 0.43 -17.96
N LEU A 203 -31.13 -0.30 -18.81
CA LEU A 203 -31.22 -1.76 -18.73
C LEU A 203 -29.92 -2.45 -19.17
N SER A 204 -29.10 -1.78 -19.98
CA SER A 204 -27.82 -2.30 -20.45
C SER A 204 -26.75 -2.30 -19.35
N ILE A 205 -26.80 -1.36 -18.40
CA ILE A 205 -25.80 -1.23 -17.32
C ILE A 205 -25.77 -2.45 -16.40
N PRO A 206 -26.89 -2.89 -15.77
CA PRO A 206 -26.88 -4.09 -14.92
C PRO A 206 -26.43 -5.34 -15.65
N LEU A 207 -26.72 -5.47 -16.95
CA LEU A 207 -26.31 -6.61 -17.75
C LEU A 207 -24.78 -6.68 -17.90
N VAL A 208 -24.13 -5.54 -18.20
CA VAL A 208 -22.67 -5.46 -18.27
C VAL A 208 -22.04 -5.79 -16.92
N LEU A 209 -22.60 -5.24 -15.83
CA LEU A 209 -22.11 -5.51 -14.48
C LEU A 209 -22.26 -6.99 -14.10
N ALA A 210 -23.40 -7.62 -14.40
CA ALA A 210 -23.64 -9.04 -14.10
C ALA A 210 -22.66 -9.97 -14.84
N ILE A 211 -22.41 -9.70 -16.13
CA ILE A 211 -21.42 -10.47 -16.91
C ILE A 211 -20.01 -10.21 -16.36
N THR A 212 -19.68 -8.95 -16.04
CA THR A 212 -18.36 -8.59 -15.46
C THR A 212 -18.14 -9.31 -14.13
N PHE A 213 -19.13 -9.32 -13.22
CA PHE A 213 -19.05 -10.04 -11.95
C PHE A 213 -18.90 -11.55 -12.14
N THR A 214 -19.55 -12.12 -13.16
CA THR A 214 -19.41 -13.55 -13.48
C THR A 214 -17.98 -13.88 -13.93
N VAL A 215 -17.39 -13.04 -14.78
CA VAL A 215 -15.99 -13.20 -15.22
C VAL A 215 -15.02 -12.98 -14.06
N MET A 216 -15.26 -11.98 -13.20
CA MET A 216 -14.45 -11.77 -11.99
C MET A 216 -14.49 -12.99 -11.06
N ALA A 217 -15.68 -13.58 -10.86
CA ALA A 217 -15.83 -14.79 -10.07
C ALA A 217 -15.07 -15.98 -10.68
N TYR A 218 -15.08 -16.14 -12.01
CA TYR A 218 -14.32 -17.17 -12.70
C TYR A 218 -12.79 -16.97 -12.58
N LEU A 219 -12.33 -15.72 -12.62
CA LEU A 219 -10.92 -15.36 -12.48
C LEU A 219 -10.44 -15.29 -11.01
N GLY A 220 -11.33 -15.52 -10.03
CA GLY A 220 -10.99 -15.44 -8.61
C GLY A 220 -10.69 -14.02 -8.10
N ILE A 221 -11.19 -12.99 -8.79
CA ILE A 221 -10.99 -11.59 -8.41
C ILE A 221 -12.04 -11.17 -7.38
N SER A 222 -11.60 -10.83 -6.17
CA SER A 222 -12.46 -10.38 -5.08
C SER A 222 -12.92 -8.92 -5.26
N LEU A 223 -14.04 -8.57 -4.62
CA LEU A 223 -14.49 -7.19 -4.51
C LEU A 223 -13.72 -6.49 -3.38
N GLN A 224 -12.90 -5.50 -3.76
CA GLN A 224 -12.12 -4.66 -2.87
C GLN A 224 -12.12 -3.21 -3.38
N ARG A 225 -11.58 -2.27 -2.60
CA ARG A 225 -11.52 -0.82 -2.95
C ARG A 225 -11.01 -0.57 -4.38
N ILE A 226 -10.01 -1.34 -4.83
CA ILE A 226 -9.42 -1.18 -6.16
C ILE A 226 -10.32 -1.70 -7.29
N SER A 227 -10.91 -2.88 -7.13
CA SER A 227 -11.83 -3.43 -8.13
C SER A 227 -13.13 -2.63 -8.20
N LEU A 228 -13.65 -2.12 -7.07
CA LEU A 228 -14.83 -1.27 -7.03
C LEU A 228 -14.57 0.08 -7.70
N GLY A 229 -13.41 0.71 -7.43
CA GLY A 229 -13.01 1.92 -8.14
C GLY A 229 -12.86 1.71 -9.64
N ALA A 230 -12.29 0.58 -10.06
CA ALA A 230 -12.19 0.19 -11.46
C ALA A 230 -13.57 0.04 -12.14
N LEU A 231 -14.57 -0.50 -11.43
CA LEU A 231 -15.95 -0.58 -11.94
C LEU A 231 -16.60 0.80 -12.09
N ILE A 232 -16.35 1.74 -11.18
CA ILE A 232 -16.87 3.12 -11.30
C ILE A 232 -16.25 3.83 -12.50
N ILE A 233 -14.94 3.69 -12.69
CA ILE A 233 -14.23 4.23 -13.85
C ILE A 233 -14.76 3.60 -15.14
N ALA A 234 -14.87 2.26 -15.15
CA ALA A 234 -15.44 1.54 -16.28
C ALA A 234 -16.90 1.93 -16.53
N LEU A 235 -17.69 2.27 -15.51
CA LEU A 235 -19.08 2.69 -15.65
C LEU A 235 -19.21 3.96 -16.48
N GLY A 236 -18.37 4.95 -16.23
CA GLY A 236 -18.35 6.18 -17.03
C GLY A 236 -18.04 5.91 -18.51
N LEU A 237 -17.24 4.87 -18.79
CA LEU A 237 -16.81 4.49 -20.13
C LEU A 237 -17.74 3.47 -20.81
N LEU A 238 -18.40 2.59 -20.06
CA LEU A 238 -19.24 1.52 -20.59
C LEU A 238 -20.59 2.05 -21.08
N VAL A 239 -21.10 3.09 -20.43
CA VAL A 239 -22.40 3.67 -20.80
C VAL A 239 -22.29 4.41 -22.12
N ASP A 240 -21.12 4.96 -22.41
CA ASP A 240 -20.82 5.68 -23.63
C ASP A 240 -21.19 4.86 -24.89
N ASP A 241 -20.73 3.60 -24.98
CA ASP A 241 -21.02 2.75 -26.14
C ASP A 241 -22.52 2.50 -26.34
N ALA A 242 -23.22 2.13 -25.26
CA ALA A 242 -24.67 1.90 -25.31
C ALA A 242 -25.42 3.20 -25.66
N MET A 243 -24.95 4.33 -25.16
CA MET A 243 -25.55 5.64 -25.40
C MET A 243 -25.36 6.09 -26.85
N ILE A 244 -24.16 5.93 -27.43
CA ILE A 244 -23.92 6.21 -28.85
C ILE A 244 -24.79 5.31 -29.73
N ALA A 245 -24.89 4.01 -29.41
CA ALA A 245 -25.74 3.09 -30.16
C ALA A 245 -27.20 3.55 -30.16
N VAL A 246 -27.76 3.89 -28.99
CA VAL A 246 -29.14 4.36 -28.86
C VAL A 246 -29.36 5.73 -29.53
N GLU A 247 -28.42 6.67 -29.38
CA GLU A 247 -28.51 7.99 -30.01
C GLU A 247 -28.51 7.87 -31.54
N MET A 248 -27.67 7.01 -32.10
CA MET A 248 -27.65 6.74 -33.54
C MET A 248 -28.95 6.10 -34.04
N MET A 249 -29.57 5.22 -33.26
CA MET A 249 -30.91 4.71 -33.61
C MET A 249 -31.96 5.82 -33.60
N VAL A 250 -31.98 6.66 -32.57
CA VAL A 250 -32.92 7.77 -32.45
C VAL A 250 -32.73 8.74 -33.61
N ALA A 251 -31.49 9.12 -33.94
CA ALA A 251 -31.19 10.01 -35.06
C ALA A 251 -31.67 9.43 -36.41
N ARG A 252 -31.51 8.13 -36.67
CA ARG A 252 -32.02 7.50 -37.90
C ARG A 252 -33.55 7.43 -37.94
N LEU A 253 -34.20 7.20 -36.80
CA LEU A 253 -35.67 7.25 -36.68
C LEU A 253 -36.22 8.66 -36.94
N GLU A 254 -35.51 9.71 -36.50
CA GLU A 254 -35.87 11.11 -36.77
C GLU A 254 -35.74 11.48 -38.27
N VAL A 255 -34.79 10.86 -38.98
CA VAL A 255 -34.60 10.99 -40.45
C VAL A 255 -35.61 10.13 -41.24
N GLY A 256 -36.49 9.38 -40.57
CA GLY A 256 -37.59 8.64 -41.19
C GLY A 256 -37.34 7.15 -41.44
N ASP A 257 -36.24 6.57 -40.95
CA ASP A 257 -36.03 5.12 -41.03
C ASP A 257 -37.01 4.35 -40.13
N ASN A 258 -37.27 3.09 -40.48
CA ASN A 258 -37.98 2.16 -39.59
C ASN A 258 -37.04 1.58 -38.51
N LEU A 259 -37.61 1.10 -37.39
CA LEU A 259 -36.87 0.54 -36.25
C LEU A 259 -35.85 -0.53 -36.64
N ARG A 260 -36.18 -1.40 -37.60
CA ARG A 260 -35.28 -2.48 -38.04
C ARG A 260 -34.08 -1.95 -38.82
N ARG A 261 -34.29 -0.98 -39.71
CA ARG A 261 -33.20 -0.32 -40.45
C ARG A 261 -32.33 0.49 -39.50
N ALA A 262 -32.93 1.25 -38.59
CA ALA A 262 -32.20 2.00 -37.57
C ALA A 262 -31.33 1.08 -36.69
N ALA A 263 -31.87 -0.07 -36.24
CA ALA A 263 -31.12 -1.06 -35.46
C ALA A 263 -30.00 -1.73 -36.26
N THR A 264 -30.25 -2.10 -37.52
CA THR A 264 -29.25 -2.73 -38.39
C THR A 264 -28.13 -1.76 -38.74
N TYR A 265 -28.48 -0.47 -38.89
CA TYR A 265 -27.53 0.59 -39.19
C TYR A 265 -26.46 0.73 -38.09
N VAL A 266 -26.85 0.66 -36.81
CA VAL A 266 -25.89 0.69 -35.68
C VAL A 266 -24.83 -0.41 -35.83
N TYR A 267 -25.24 -1.62 -36.24
CA TYR A 267 -24.30 -2.71 -36.45
C TYR A 267 -23.37 -2.43 -37.64
N THR A 268 -23.92 -1.99 -38.78
CA THR A 268 -23.13 -1.83 -40.02
C THR A 268 -22.24 -0.60 -40.04
N SER A 269 -22.64 0.50 -39.40
CA SER A 269 -21.89 1.78 -39.47
C SER A 269 -21.09 2.07 -38.20
N THR A 270 -21.56 1.66 -37.01
CA THR A 270 -20.93 2.08 -35.73
C THR A 270 -20.24 0.98 -34.95
N ALA A 271 -20.53 -0.31 -35.18
CA ALA A 271 -19.95 -1.39 -34.38
C ALA A 271 -18.41 -1.46 -34.44
N PHE A 272 -17.82 -1.35 -35.64
CA PHE A 272 -16.36 -1.39 -35.82
C PHE A 272 -15.65 -0.14 -35.25
N PRO A 273 -16.10 1.10 -35.55
CA PRO A 273 -15.55 2.29 -34.88
C PRO A 273 -15.61 2.22 -33.36
N MET A 274 -16.70 1.69 -32.79
CA MET A 274 -16.82 1.50 -31.35
C MET A 274 -15.83 0.47 -30.81
N LEU A 275 -15.67 -0.69 -31.50
CA LEU A 275 -14.71 -1.72 -31.10
C LEU A 275 -13.28 -1.19 -31.08
N THR A 276 -12.88 -0.48 -32.14
CA THR A 276 -11.52 0.08 -32.20
C THR A 276 -11.31 1.13 -31.11
N GLY A 277 -12.32 1.95 -30.83
CA GLY A 277 -12.32 2.87 -29.71
C GLY A 277 -12.15 2.17 -28.35
N THR A 278 -12.92 1.11 -28.08
CA THR A 278 -12.83 0.36 -26.81
C THR A 278 -11.50 -0.35 -26.67
N LEU A 279 -11.00 -1.00 -27.72
CA LEU A 279 -9.68 -1.64 -27.72
C LEU A 279 -8.54 -0.64 -27.49
N VAL A 280 -8.61 0.56 -28.08
CA VAL A 280 -7.65 1.63 -27.82
C VAL A 280 -7.74 2.12 -26.38
N THR A 281 -8.95 2.22 -25.83
CA THR A 281 -9.15 2.61 -24.43
C THR A 281 -8.55 1.56 -23.49
N VAL A 282 -8.81 0.27 -23.72
CA VAL A 282 -8.21 -0.85 -22.99
C VAL A 282 -6.68 -0.84 -23.15
N ALA A 283 -6.18 -0.58 -24.36
CA ALA A 283 -4.76 -0.49 -24.62
C ALA A 283 -4.09 0.60 -23.78
N GLY A 284 -4.75 1.74 -23.54
CA GLY A 284 -4.28 2.79 -22.63
C GLY A 284 -4.01 2.34 -21.19
N PHE A 285 -4.63 1.24 -20.74
CA PHE A 285 -4.40 0.64 -19.42
C PHE A 285 -3.34 -0.49 -19.43
N ILE A 286 -2.78 -0.90 -20.58
CA ILE A 286 -1.78 -1.98 -20.67
C ILE A 286 -0.54 -1.74 -19.79
N PRO A 287 0.06 -0.54 -19.71
CA PRO A 287 1.23 -0.31 -18.85
C PRO A 287 0.99 -0.64 -17.38
N ILE A 288 -0.26 -0.59 -16.94
CA ILE A 288 -0.68 -0.87 -15.58
C ILE A 288 -0.71 -2.39 -15.36
N GLY A 289 -1.32 -3.14 -16.29
CA GLY A 289 -1.44 -4.59 -16.21
C GLY A 289 -0.10 -5.34 -16.36
N LEU A 290 0.90 -4.72 -16.99
CA LEU A 290 2.23 -5.30 -17.20
C LEU A 290 3.29 -4.76 -16.22
N ASN A 291 2.89 -3.96 -15.23
CA ASN A 291 3.83 -3.45 -14.23
C ASN A 291 4.19 -4.55 -13.22
N SER A 292 5.45 -4.97 -13.20
CA SER A 292 5.96 -6.00 -12.30
C SER A 292 6.42 -5.47 -10.93
N SER A 293 6.15 -4.20 -10.61
CA SER A 293 6.50 -3.63 -9.30
C SER A 293 5.49 -4.01 -8.22
N ALA A 294 5.83 -3.75 -6.96
CA ALA A 294 4.90 -3.90 -5.84
C ALA A 294 3.62 -3.07 -6.06
N ALA A 295 3.73 -1.85 -6.61
CA ALA A 295 2.58 -1.03 -6.98
C ALA A 295 1.74 -1.63 -8.13
N GLY A 296 2.35 -2.46 -8.99
CA GLY A 296 1.68 -3.25 -10.02
C GLY A 296 0.74 -4.30 -9.43
N GLU A 297 1.13 -4.96 -8.35
CA GLU A 297 0.27 -5.93 -7.65
C GLU A 297 -1.03 -5.29 -7.13
N TYR A 298 -0.95 -4.05 -6.63
CA TYR A 298 -2.13 -3.28 -6.25
C TYR A 298 -3.03 -2.94 -7.45
N THR A 299 -2.45 -2.63 -8.62
CA THR A 299 -3.18 -2.07 -9.76
C THR A 299 -3.57 -3.08 -10.84
N PHE A 300 -3.08 -4.32 -10.74
CA PHE A 300 -3.41 -5.41 -11.66
C PHE A 300 -4.92 -5.68 -11.74
N THR A 301 -5.59 -5.75 -10.58
CA THR A 301 -7.04 -5.95 -10.51
C THR A 301 -7.81 -4.85 -11.23
N LEU A 302 -7.31 -3.61 -11.19
CA LEU A 302 -7.94 -2.50 -11.91
C LEU A 302 -7.87 -2.71 -13.43
N PHE A 303 -6.72 -3.12 -13.96
CA PHE A 303 -6.57 -3.38 -15.39
C PHE A 303 -7.53 -4.48 -15.86
N VAL A 304 -7.57 -5.62 -15.15
CA VAL A 304 -8.41 -6.75 -15.55
C VAL A 304 -9.89 -6.38 -15.52
N VAL A 305 -10.36 -5.71 -14.46
CA VAL A 305 -11.74 -5.29 -14.33
C VAL A 305 -12.14 -4.30 -15.43
N ILE A 306 -11.28 -3.32 -15.75
CA ILE A 306 -11.55 -2.36 -16.84
C ILE A 306 -11.53 -3.04 -18.20
N ALA A 307 -10.54 -3.90 -18.48
CA ALA A 307 -10.46 -4.61 -19.75
C ALA A 307 -11.69 -5.49 -19.99
N VAL A 308 -12.08 -6.28 -19.00
CA VAL A 308 -13.27 -7.15 -19.09
C VAL A 308 -14.54 -6.32 -19.23
N SER A 309 -14.74 -5.31 -18.39
CA SER A 309 -15.97 -4.50 -18.41
C SER A 309 -16.14 -3.72 -19.71
N LEU A 310 -15.06 -3.17 -20.30
CA LEU A 310 -15.12 -2.47 -21.59
C LEU A 310 -15.38 -3.42 -22.76
N LEU A 311 -14.76 -4.61 -22.77
CA LEU A 311 -15.02 -5.61 -23.81
C LEU A 311 -16.47 -6.12 -23.74
N VAL A 312 -16.95 -6.41 -22.53
CA VAL A 312 -18.35 -6.83 -22.29
C VAL A 312 -19.32 -5.70 -22.65
N SER A 313 -18.99 -4.45 -22.30
CA SER A 313 -19.77 -3.26 -22.66
C SER A 313 -19.99 -3.16 -24.16
N TRP A 314 -18.92 -3.32 -24.95
CA TRP A 314 -19.04 -3.29 -26.40
C TRP A 314 -19.95 -4.40 -26.94
N ILE A 315 -19.80 -5.64 -26.43
CA ILE A 315 -20.67 -6.77 -26.80
C ILE A 315 -22.14 -6.45 -26.49
N VAL A 316 -22.41 -5.89 -25.30
CA VAL A 316 -23.76 -5.52 -24.88
C VAL A 316 -24.31 -4.38 -25.73
N ALA A 317 -23.50 -3.35 -26.03
CA ALA A 317 -23.92 -2.21 -26.83
C ALA A 317 -24.21 -2.59 -28.29
N VAL A 318 -23.48 -3.54 -28.87
CA VAL A 318 -23.69 -3.95 -30.28
C VAL A 318 -24.82 -4.97 -30.42
N LEU A 319 -25.00 -5.88 -29.46
CA LEU A 319 -26.00 -6.95 -29.56
C LEU A 319 -27.33 -6.61 -28.86
N PHE A 320 -27.26 -6.12 -27.62
CA PHE A 320 -28.45 -5.94 -26.78
C PHE A 320 -29.06 -4.55 -26.93
N ALA A 321 -28.26 -3.48 -27.06
CA ALA A 321 -28.83 -2.14 -27.19
C ALA A 321 -29.76 -1.98 -28.41
N PRO A 322 -29.43 -2.52 -29.61
CA PRO A 322 -30.36 -2.48 -30.75
C PRO A 322 -31.60 -3.34 -30.51
N LEU A 323 -31.45 -4.50 -29.89
CA LEU A 323 -32.57 -5.39 -29.56
C LEU A 323 -33.56 -4.72 -28.59
N LEU A 324 -33.05 -4.12 -27.52
CA LEU A 324 -33.83 -3.36 -26.54
C LEU A 324 -34.40 -2.07 -27.14
N GLY A 325 -33.65 -1.43 -28.04
CA GLY A 325 -34.11 -0.28 -28.80
C GLY A 325 -35.35 -0.60 -29.63
N VAL A 326 -35.36 -1.72 -30.37
CA VAL A 326 -36.52 -2.14 -31.19
C VAL A 326 -37.76 -2.44 -30.34
N THR A 327 -37.60 -2.92 -29.11
CA THR A 327 -38.73 -3.27 -28.24
C THR A 327 -39.29 -2.07 -27.46
N ILE A 328 -38.46 -1.08 -27.10
CA ILE A 328 -38.83 0.03 -26.21
C ILE A 328 -39.04 1.35 -26.96
N LEU A 329 -38.33 1.59 -28.07
CA LEU A 329 -38.45 2.84 -28.83
C LEU A 329 -39.78 2.90 -29.61
N PRO A 330 -40.34 4.10 -29.83
CA PRO A 330 -41.54 4.27 -30.65
C PRO A 330 -41.31 3.87 -32.12
N ALA A 331 -42.35 3.36 -32.78
CA ALA A 331 -42.30 2.85 -34.16
C ALA A 331 -41.88 3.89 -35.20
N THR A 332 -42.19 5.17 -34.94
CA THR A 332 -41.80 6.33 -35.73
C THR A 332 -41.67 7.52 -34.79
N MET A 333 -40.60 8.30 -34.88
CA MET A 333 -40.58 9.66 -34.32
C MET A 333 -41.04 10.61 -35.41
N LYS A 334 -41.98 11.52 -35.09
CA LYS A 334 -42.32 12.61 -36.03
C LYS A 334 -41.06 13.40 -36.30
N GLU A 335 -40.83 13.80 -37.56
CA GLU A 335 -39.89 14.87 -37.90
C GLU A 335 -40.18 16.06 -37.00
N LYS A 336 -39.39 16.24 -35.94
CA LYS A 336 -39.22 17.56 -35.39
C LYS A 336 -38.23 18.23 -36.31
N HIS A 337 -38.75 18.90 -37.33
CA HIS A 337 -38.05 20.04 -37.91
C HIS A 337 -37.77 21.02 -36.76
N HIS A 338 -36.62 20.86 -36.11
CA HIS A 338 -36.01 21.94 -35.36
C HIS A 338 -35.45 22.92 -36.40
N ASP A 339 -36.34 23.63 -37.10
CA ASP A 339 -35.99 24.71 -38.04
C ASP A 339 -35.28 25.90 -37.34
N GLN A 340 -35.17 25.84 -36.01
CA GLN A 340 -34.27 26.68 -35.25
C GLN A 340 -33.30 25.81 -34.45
N PRO A 341 -31.98 25.84 -34.76
CA PRO A 341 -30.99 25.26 -33.87
C PRO A 341 -31.14 25.92 -32.49
N GLY A 342 -31.25 25.11 -31.43
CA GLY A 342 -31.30 25.60 -30.06
C GLY A 342 -30.20 26.64 -29.78
N ARG A 343 -30.43 27.50 -28.79
CA ARG A 343 -29.46 28.57 -28.44
C ARG A 343 -28.03 28.05 -28.23
N PHE A 344 -27.88 26.84 -27.71
CA PHE A 344 -26.58 26.18 -27.51
C PHE A 344 -25.94 25.70 -28.82
N THR A 345 -26.70 25.03 -29.71
CA THR A 345 -26.18 24.54 -31.00
C THR A 345 -25.84 25.68 -31.95
N SER A 346 -26.64 26.75 -31.96
CA SER A 346 -26.35 27.95 -32.75
C SER A 346 -25.13 28.73 -32.26
N LEU A 347 -24.92 28.81 -30.93
CA LEU A 347 -23.71 29.38 -30.35
C LEU A 347 -22.48 28.52 -30.68
N PHE A 348 -22.58 27.19 -30.48
CA PHE A 348 -21.51 26.25 -30.80
C PHE A 348 -21.10 26.34 -32.27
N ARG A 349 -22.06 26.31 -33.20
CA ARG A 349 -21.82 26.48 -34.63
C ARG A 349 -21.06 27.77 -34.93
N ARG A 350 -21.44 28.87 -34.28
CA ARG A 350 -20.78 30.18 -34.46
C ARG A 350 -19.32 30.13 -34.00
N VAL A 351 -19.04 29.49 -32.86
CA VAL A 351 -17.69 29.28 -32.32
C VAL A 351 -16.86 28.31 -33.17
N LEU A 352 -17.48 27.22 -33.65
CA LEU A 352 -16.84 26.23 -34.52
C LEU A 352 -16.44 26.86 -35.85
N VAL A 353 -17.36 27.54 -36.53
CA VAL A 353 -17.08 28.22 -37.80
C VAL A 353 -16.00 29.29 -37.61
N PHE A 354 -16.02 30.05 -36.50
CA PHE A 354 -14.96 30.99 -36.18
C PHE A 354 -13.60 30.28 -36.00
N SER A 355 -13.59 29.17 -35.26
CA SER A 355 -12.38 28.37 -35.00
C SER A 355 -11.78 27.78 -36.26
N VAL A 356 -12.63 27.35 -37.21
CA VAL A 356 -12.23 26.75 -38.48
C VAL A 356 -11.82 27.83 -39.51
N ARG A 357 -12.53 28.97 -39.58
CA ARG A 357 -12.13 30.13 -40.40
C ARG A 357 -10.81 30.74 -39.99
N ARG A 358 -10.57 30.84 -38.68
CA ARG A 358 -9.31 31.35 -38.12
C ARG A 358 -8.47 30.23 -37.54
N HIS A 359 -8.33 29.14 -38.28
CA HIS A 359 -7.65 27.91 -37.86
C HIS A 359 -6.24 28.14 -37.28
N TRP A 360 -5.44 29.07 -37.83
CA TRP A 360 -4.13 29.43 -37.25
C TRP A 360 -4.22 30.08 -35.86
N LEU A 361 -5.24 30.89 -35.60
CA LEU A 361 -5.46 31.48 -34.27
C LEU A 361 -5.79 30.39 -33.27
N THR A 362 -6.69 29.46 -33.61
CA THR A 362 -7.06 28.33 -32.74
C THR A 362 -5.83 27.48 -32.41
N ILE A 363 -5.02 27.13 -33.41
CA ILE A 363 -3.80 26.34 -33.21
C ILE A 363 -2.81 27.08 -32.30
N ILE A 364 -2.54 28.36 -32.56
CA ILE A 364 -1.60 29.16 -31.75
C ILE A 364 -2.10 29.29 -30.31
N VAL A 365 -3.39 29.58 -30.11
CA VAL A 365 -3.99 29.68 -28.76
C VAL A 365 -3.88 28.35 -28.03
N THR A 366 -4.21 27.23 -28.67
CA THR A 366 -4.07 25.90 -28.06
C THR A 366 -2.62 25.59 -27.69
N VAL A 367 -1.66 25.90 -28.56
CA VAL A 367 -0.23 25.70 -28.29
C VAL A 367 0.26 26.59 -27.15
N LEU A 368 -0.19 27.84 -27.07
CA LEU A 368 0.14 28.75 -25.95
C LEU A 368 -0.45 28.26 -24.62
N VAL A 369 -1.70 27.81 -24.62
CA VAL A 369 -2.34 27.23 -23.43
C VAL A 369 -1.65 25.92 -23.03
N PHE A 370 -1.24 25.10 -24.00
CA PHE A 370 -0.44 23.91 -23.74
C PHE A 370 0.91 24.26 -23.11
N ALA A 371 1.63 25.24 -23.65
CA ALA A 371 2.89 25.70 -23.07
C ALA A 371 2.70 26.27 -21.65
N ALA A 372 1.62 27.02 -21.41
CA ALA A 372 1.26 27.51 -20.08
C ALA A 372 0.92 26.36 -19.12
N SER A 373 0.26 25.31 -19.59
CA SER A 373 -0.03 24.10 -18.81
C SER A 373 1.26 23.34 -18.46
N VAL A 374 2.21 23.21 -19.40
CA VAL A 374 3.52 22.60 -19.14
C VAL A 374 4.31 23.42 -18.11
N ALA A 375 4.26 24.75 -18.18
CA ALA A 375 4.86 25.60 -17.15
C ALA A 375 4.15 25.45 -15.78
N GLY A 376 2.82 25.41 -15.78
CA GLY A 376 1.99 25.20 -14.60
C GLY A 376 2.16 23.83 -13.95
N PHE A 377 2.58 22.82 -14.72
CA PHE A 377 2.91 21.49 -14.20
C PHE A 377 4.03 21.54 -13.14
N GLY A 378 4.96 22.50 -13.24
CA GLY A 378 5.99 22.71 -12.23
C GLY A 378 5.47 23.13 -10.84
N LEU A 379 4.21 23.59 -10.75
CA LEU A 379 3.55 23.94 -9.49
C LEU A 379 2.85 22.73 -8.84
N VAL A 380 2.63 21.66 -9.60
CA VAL A 380 1.94 20.45 -9.10
C VAL A 380 2.93 19.62 -8.30
N GLN A 381 2.65 19.43 -7.01
CA GLN A 381 3.50 18.60 -6.18
C GLN A 381 3.34 17.12 -6.54
N GLN A 382 4.41 16.33 -6.37
CA GLN A 382 4.40 14.90 -6.66
C GLN A 382 4.25 14.08 -5.40
N GLN A 383 3.35 13.09 -5.44
CA GLN A 383 3.12 12.14 -4.35
C GLN A 383 3.27 10.71 -4.88
N PHE A 384 3.76 9.79 -4.05
CA PHE A 384 3.72 8.37 -4.41
C PHE A 384 2.33 7.79 -4.10
N PHE A 385 2.04 7.53 -2.82
CA PHE A 385 0.73 7.13 -2.32
C PHE A 385 0.19 8.15 -1.30
N PRO A 386 -1.14 8.37 -1.26
CA PRO A 386 -1.77 9.15 -0.20
C PRO A 386 -1.74 8.42 1.15
N PRO A 387 -1.78 9.16 2.27
CA PRO A 387 -1.94 8.55 3.59
C PRO A 387 -3.30 7.84 3.70
N SER A 388 -3.41 6.88 4.61
CA SER A 388 -4.65 6.15 4.85
C SER A 388 -5.72 7.03 5.52
N ASP A 389 -6.97 6.74 5.18
CA ASP A 389 -8.23 7.22 5.77
C ASP A 389 -8.56 6.56 7.13
N ARG A 390 -7.61 5.82 7.70
CA ARG A 390 -7.77 5.04 8.92
C ARG A 390 -7.66 5.85 10.22
N PRO A 391 -8.49 5.60 11.25
CA PRO A 391 -8.38 6.30 12.54
C PRO A 391 -7.12 5.94 13.35
N GLU A 392 -6.38 4.91 12.96
CA GLU A 392 -5.16 4.48 13.64
C GLU A 392 -3.99 5.45 13.45
N LEU A 393 -3.25 5.69 14.53
CA LEU A 393 -1.94 6.33 14.58
C LEU A 393 -0.92 5.35 15.16
N ILE A 394 0.30 5.39 14.66
CA ILE A 394 1.38 4.55 15.15
C ILE A 394 2.49 5.46 15.67
N VAL A 395 3.01 5.15 16.84
CA VAL A 395 4.20 5.78 17.40
C VAL A 395 5.30 4.74 17.47
N ASP A 396 6.34 4.92 16.66
CA ASP A 396 7.55 4.11 16.74
C ASP A 396 8.47 4.72 17.80
N TRP A 397 9.01 3.88 18.69
CA TRP A 397 9.96 4.25 19.73
C TRP A 397 11.31 3.63 19.41
N ASN A 398 12.31 4.46 19.14
CA ASN A 398 13.70 4.03 19.00
C ASN A 398 14.53 4.72 20.07
N LEU A 399 14.84 4.00 21.14
CA LEU A 399 15.76 4.45 22.17
C LEU A 399 17.22 4.25 21.71
N PRO A 400 18.19 4.88 22.39
CA PRO A 400 19.60 4.56 22.19
C PRO A 400 19.86 3.04 22.25
N GLN A 401 20.70 2.52 21.36
CA GLN A 401 20.86 1.07 21.17
C GLN A 401 21.41 0.30 22.39
N ASN A 402 21.94 1.03 23.38
CA ASN A 402 22.43 0.48 24.64
C ASN A 402 21.37 0.48 25.76
N SER A 403 20.13 0.87 25.49
CA SER A 403 19.03 0.88 26.45
C SER A 403 18.52 -0.53 26.75
N SER A 404 18.12 -0.76 28.01
CA SER A 404 17.46 -1.99 28.42
C SER A 404 15.97 -1.97 28.04
N ILE A 405 15.34 -3.15 27.96
CA ILE A 405 13.90 -3.23 27.75
C ILE A 405 13.09 -2.55 28.86
N THR A 406 13.64 -2.51 30.08
CA THR A 406 13.04 -1.80 31.22
C THR A 406 12.95 -0.30 30.97
N GLU A 407 14.02 0.32 30.45
CA GLU A 407 13.99 1.76 30.09
C GLU A 407 12.97 2.02 28.97
N THR A 408 12.90 1.14 27.95
CA THR A 408 11.89 1.23 26.89
C THR A 408 10.48 1.17 27.46
N ARG A 409 10.20 0.23 28.37
CA ARG A 409 8.92 0.13 29.07
C ARG A 409 8.62 1.41 29.84
N ASP A 410 9.55 1.91 30.65
CA ASP A 410 9.31 3.04 31.53
C ASP A 410 9.04 4.34 30.72
N GLN A 411 9.73 4.54 29.59
CA GLN A 411 9.45 5.63 28.65
C GLN A 411 8.06 5.52 28.02
N MET A 412 7.69 4.32 27.56
CA MET A 412 6.37 4.08 26.95
C MET A 412 5.24 4.22 27.98
N GLU A 413 5.39 3.72 29.20
CA GLU A 413 4.42 3.89 30.28
C GLU A 413 4.22 5.36 30.65
N ARG A 414 5.31 6.14 30.71
CA ARG A 414 5.23 7.59 30.94
C ARG A 414 4.43 8.28 29.84
N PHE A 415 4.62 7.87 28.59
CA PHE A 415 3.85 8.40 27.45
C PHE A 415 2.37 8.01 27.52
N GLU A 416 2.08 6.75 27.84
CA GLU A 416 0.71 6.26 27.99
C GLU A 416 -0.07 7.09 29.02
N GLN A 417 0.51 7.31 30.20
CA GLN A 417 -0.12 8.08 31.26
C GLN A 417 -0.28 9.57 30.90
N ARG A 418 0.71 10.15 30.21
CA ARG A 418 0.75 11.59 29.92
C ARG A 418 -0.14 11.99 28.75
N ALA A 419 -0.19 11.16 27.70
CA ALA A 419 -0.76 11.51 26.41
C ALA A 419 -2.06 10.77 26.07
N LEU A 420 -2.16 9.51 26.53
CA LEU A 420 -3.20 8.58 26.07
C LEU A 420 -4.29 8.36 27.12
N ALA A 421 -3.90 8.12 28.37
CA ALA A 421 -4.80 7.84 29.46
C ALA A 421 -5.74 9.03 29.72
N GLY A 422 -7.06 8.77 29.65
CA GLY A 422 -8.09 9.79 29.90
C GLY A 422 -8.28 10.81 28.76
N ASN A 423 -7.64 10.65 27.61
CA ASN A 423 -7.83 11.54 26.47
C ASN A 423 -9.17 11.27 25.75
N PRO A 424 -10.06 12.26 25.61
CA PRO A 424 -11.38 12.05 25.02
C PRO A 424 -11.37 11.75 23.52
N ASP A 425 -10.27 12.05 22.80
CA ASP A 425 -10.12 11.81 21.36
C ASP A 425 -9.63 10.39 21.04
N ILE A 426 -9.16 9.63 22.04
CA ILE A 426 -8.65 8.27 21.93
C ILE A 426 -9.72 7.28 22.37
N ASP A 427 -9.90 6.20 21.61
CA ASP A 427 -10.79 5.10 21.97
C ASP A 427 -10.06 4.03 22.77
N HIS A 428 -8.97 3.50 22.21
CA HIS A 428 -8.08 2.55 22.88
C HIS A 428 -6.68 2.58 22.27
N PHE A 429 -5.71 1.99 22.97
CA PHE A 429 -4.34 1.84 22.49
C PHE A 429 -3.70 0.54 22.97
N SER A 430 -2.75 0.05 22.19
CA SER A 430 -1.89 -1.07 22.54
C SER A 430 -0.42 -0.72 22.37
N SER A 431 0.40 -1.25 23.27
CA SER A 431 1.85 -1.02 23.28
C SER A 431 2.59 -2.34 23.19
N TYR A 432 3.54 -2.39 22.27
CA TYR A 432 4.44 -3.50 22.02
C TYR A 432 5.85 -3.03 22.42
N ILE A 433 6.43 -3.65 23.44
CA ILE A 433 7.72 -3.24 24.01
C ILE A 433 8.72 -4.36 23.72
N GLY A 434 9.87 -4.04 23.13
CA GLY A 434 10.85 -5.05 22.71
C GLY A 434 10.56 -5.65 21.33
N GLU A 435 9.39 -5.39 20.76
CA GLU A 435 8.98 -5.86 19.43
C GLU A 435 8.04 -4.87 18.74
N GLY A 436 7.93 -4.99 17.41
CA GLY A 436 6.92 -4.26 16.64
C GLY A 436 5.56 -4.94 16.68
N ALA A 437 4.51 -4.17 16.40
CA ALA A 437 3.17 -4.71 16.27
C ALA A 437 3.11 -5.73 15.13
N VAL A 438 2.31 -6.77 15.35
CA VAL A 438 2.02 -7.78 14.33
C VAL A 438 1.35 -7.15 13.11
N ARG A 439 1.63 -7.70 11.92
CA ARG A 439 1.02 -7.21 10.67
C ARG A 439 -0.50 -7.40 10.69
N PHE A 440 -1.25 -6.31 10.76
CA PHE A 440 -2.72 -6.30 10.66
C PHE A 440 -3.27 -5.72 9.34
N VAL A 441 -2.44 -4.97 8.59
CA VAL A 441 -2.71 -4.56 7.21
C VAL A 441 -1.54 -4.91 6.29
N LEU A 442 -1.81 -5.13 5.00
CA LEU A 442 -0.78 -5.56 4.04
C LEU A 442 0.39 -4.57 3.94
N ALA A 443 0.08 -3.27 3.95
CA ALA A 443 1.06 -2.18 3.89
C ALA A 443 1.84 -1.98 5.21
N TYR A 444 1.57 -2.77 6.25
CA TYR A 444 2.25 -2.61 7.54
C TYR A 444 3.67 -3.15 7.52
N ASP A 445 4.61 -2.30 7.92
CA ASP A 445 6.01 -2.66 8.09
C ASP A 445 6.25 -3.24 9.49
N VAL A 446 6.65 -4.50 9.54
CA VAL A 446 6.93 -5.21 10.80
C VAL A 446 8.39 -4.99 11.15
N GLN A 447 8.63 -4.34 12.29
CA GLN A 447 9.98 -4.10 12.78
C GLN A 447 10.54 -5.35 13.47
N PRO A 448 11.87 -5.58 13.39
CA PRO A 448 12.52 -6.65 14.12
C PRO A 448 12.48 -6.40 15.63
N ALA A 449 12.35 -7.48 16.42
CA ALA A 449 12.38 -7.42 17.88
C ALA A 449 13.76 -6.97 18.38
N ASN A 450 13.77 -5.95 19.24
CA ASN A 450 14.96 -5.37 19.86
C ASN A 450 14.60 -4.72 21.20
N PRO A 451 15.44 -4.83 22.26
CA PRO A 451 15.15 -4.26 23.58
C PRO A 451 14.96 -2.74 23.60
N TYR A 452 15.65 -2.01 22.70
CA TYR A 452 15.59 -0.54 22.58
C TYR A 452 14.46 -0.05 21.66
N PHE A 453 13.66 -0.96 21.11
CA PHE A 453 12.55 -0.64 20.21
C PHE A 453 11.21 -0.91 20.88
N GLY A 454 10.22 -0.07 20.56
CA GLY A 454 8.83 -0.31 20.91
C GLY A 454 7.89 0.37 19.94
N GLN A 455 6.61 0.00 19.99
CA GLN A 455 5.60 0.55 19.12
C GLN A 455 4.27 0.68 19.84
N THR A 456 3.65 1.86 19.74
CA THR A 456 2.30 2.09 20.27
C THR A 456 1.33 2.27 19.10
N VAL A 457 0.28 1.45 19.07
CA VAL A 457 -0.83 1.57 18.13
C VAL A 457 -1.99 2.25 18.85
N ILE A 458 -2.39 3.41 18.35
CA ILE A 458 -3.42 4.27 18.95
C ILE A 458 -4.62 4.29 18.01
N VAL A 459 -5.79 3.89 18.49
CA VAL A 459 -7.03 4.01 17.75
C VAL A 459 -7.78 5.23 18.24
N THR A 460 -7.95 6.22 17.36
CA THR A 460 -8.74 7.42 17.66
C THR A 460 -10.20 7.20 17.31
N LYS A 461 -11.11 8.03 17.86
CA LYS A 461 -12.55 7.87 17.62
C LYS A 461 -12.95 8.11 16.16
N ASN A 462 -12.25 9.01 15.47
CA ASN A 462 -12.47 9.34 14.06
C ASN A 462 -11.25 10.06 13.47
N ILE A 463 -11.29 10.30 12.15
CA ILE A 463 -10.20 10.95 11.40
C ILE A 463 -9.94 12.39 11.89
N GLU A 464 -10.98 13.12 12.32
CA GLU A 464 -10.82 14.49 12.81
C GLU A 464 -10.05 14.52 14.15
N ALA A 465 -10.39 13.61 15.05
CA ALA A 465 -9.68 13.38 16.31
C ALA A 465 -8.23 13.00 16.02
N ARG A 466 -7.99 12.05 15.10
CA ARG A 466 -6.64 11.68 14.64
C ARG A 466 -5.81 12.88 14.19
N ASN A 467 -6.38 13.74 13.37
CA ASN A 467 -5.71 14.91 12.82
C ASN A 467 -5.43 15.99 13.87
N ARG A 468 -6.18 16.04 14.98
CA ARG A 468 -5.87 16.87 16.16
C ARG A 468 -4.81 16.24 17.07
N VAL A 469 -4.90 14.94 17.29
CA VAL A 469 -4.02 14.19 18.19
C VAL A 469 -2.59 14.11 17.64
N LYS A 470 -2.41 13.83 16.34
CA LYS A 470 -1.08 13.71 15.72
C LYS A 470 -0.13 14.89 16.02
N PRO A 471 -0.47 16.16 15.72
CA PRO A 471 0.42 17.28 16.01
C PRO A 471 0.62 17.50 17.52
N ALA A 472 -0.37 17.17 18.36
CA ALA A 472 -0.23 17.25 19.82
C ALA A 472 0.78 16.22 20.34
N LEU A 473 0.74 14.99 19.82
CA LEU A 473 1.72 13.94 20.13
C LEU A 473 3.12 14.33 19.63
N GLU A 474 3.25 14.81 18.39
CA GLU A 474 4.53 15.25 17.83
C GLU A 474 5.16 16.38 18.64
N LYS A 475 4.35 17.30 19.16
CA LYS A 475 4.81 18.37 20.06
C LYS A 475 5.28 17.80 21.39
N LEU A 476 4.48 16.95 22.03
CA LEU A 476 4.78 16.34 23.32
C LEU A 476 6.09 15.52 23.26
N LEU A 477 6.24 14.69 22.24
CA LEU A 477 7.43 13.85 22.05
C LEU A 477 8.70 14.70 21.89
N ARG A 478 8.59 15.84 21.19
CA ARG A 478 9.71 16.77 21.01
C ARG A 478 10.11 17.51 22.29
N GLU A 479 9.13 17.84 23.14
CA GLU A 479 9.36 18.65 24.35
C GLU A 479 9.75 17.81 25.57
N GLU A 480 9.11 16.65 25.77
CA GLU A 480 9.27 15.84 26.99
C GLU A 480 10.18 14.61 26.83
N PHE A 481 10.32 14.05 25.62
CA PHE A 481 11.05 12.79 25.35
C PHE A 481 12.39 13.03 24.65
N VAL A 482 13.22 13.89 25.26
CA VAL A 482 14.56 14.21 24.74
C VAL A 482 15.48 12.99 24.81
N GLY A 483 16.18 12.69 23.71
CA GLY A 483 17.10 11.56 23.62
C GLY A 483 16.49 10.25 23.11
N THR A 484 15.17 10.23 22.89
CA THR A 484 14.45 9.10 22.31
C THR A 484 13.93 9.48 20.92
N ASP A 485 14.22 8.68 19.90
CA ASP A 485 13.65 8.89 18.56
C ASP A 485 12.24 8.31 18.49
N ALA A 486 11.26 9.15 18.86
CA ALA A 486 9.84 8.83 18.78
C ALA A 486 9.20 9.44 17.51
N PHE A 487 8.61 8.60 16.65
CA PHE A 487 8.04 9.02 15.37
C PHE A 487 6.55 8.69 15.27
N VAL A 488 5.71 9.72 15.13
CA VAL A 488 4.28 9.57 14.88
C VAL A 488 4.05 9.41 13.38
N LYS A 489 3.49 8.27 12.96
CA LYS A 489 3.19 7.98 11.56
C LYS A 489 1.74 7.58 11.35
N LEU A 490 1.27 7.85 10.15
CA LEU A 490 0.01 7.34 9.61
C LEU A 490 0.27 6.01 8.91
N LEU A 491 -0.76 5.18 8.82
CA LEU A 491 -0.74 4.03 7.94
C LEU A 491 -0.68 4.48 6.48
N GLU A 492 0.14 3.81 5.68
CA GLU A 492 0.28 4.06 4.24
C GLU A 492 -0.67 3.13 3.45
N LEU A 493 -1.21 3.62 2.33
CA LEU A 493 -2.04 2.81 1.42
C LEU A 493 -1.20 2.03 0.38
N GLY A 494 0.10 2.31 0.30
CA GLY A 494 1.04 1.66 -0.61
C GLY A 494 2.15 0.91 0.13
N PRO A 495 3.22 0.52 -0.57
CA PRO A 495 4.39 -0.11 0.05
C PRO A 495 4.97 0.76 1.17
N PRO A 496 5.31 0.19 2.34
CA PRO A 496 5.79 0.97 3.47
C PRO A 496 7.14 1.61 3.17
N VAL A 497 7.27 2.91 3.45
CA VAL A 497 8.55 3.62 3.31
C VAL A 497 9.11 4.13 4.64
N GLY A 498 8.39 4.00 5.75
CA GLY A 498 8.82 4.49 7.06
C GLY A 498 8.87 6.03 7.10
N ARG A 499 10.02 6.62 7.43
CA ARG A 499 10.20 8.07 7.30
C ARG A 499 10.28 8.45 5.81
N PRO A 500 9.54 9.46 5.31
CA PRO A 500 9.44 9.67 3.87
C PRO A 500 10.74 10.09 3.18
N VAL A 501 11.59 10.88 3.86
CA VAL A 501 12.88 11.35 3.34
C VAL A 501 14.00 10.53 3.98
N GLN A 502 14.73 9.79 3.15
CA GLN A 502 15.85 8.97 3.59
C GLN A 502 17.01 9.07 2.61
N TYR A 503 18.21 8.88 3.13
CA TYR A 503 19.43 8.76 2.36
C TYR A 503 20.32 7.71 2.98
N ARG A 504 20.98 6.92 2.14
CA ARG A 504 21.86 5.83 2.58
C ARG A 504 23.30 6.22 2.31
N VAL A 505 24.10 6.26 3.38
CA VAL A 505 25.53 6.50 3.33
C VAL A 505 26.23 5.15 3.45
N GLY A 506 26.86 4.69 2.37
CA GLY A 506 27.52 3.38 2.28
C GLY A 506 29.04 3.50 2.19
N GLY A 507 29.75 2.52 2.73
CA GLY A 507 31.21 2.44 2.64
C GLY A 507 31.81 1.23 3.35
N PRO A 508 33.09 0.91 3.10
CA PRO A 508 33.72 -0.31 3.63
C PRO A 508 34.09 -0.20 5.11
N ASP A 509 34.46 0.98 5.60
CA ASP A 509 34.88 1.21 6.98
C ASP A 509 33.74 1.81 7.82
N ILE A 510 33.48 1.20 8.98
CA ILE A 510 32.35 1.56 9.84
C ILE A 510 32.52 2.97 10.41
N GLN A 511 33.72 3.34 10.88
CA GLN A 511 33.92 4.64 11.52
C GLN A 511 33.81 5.77 10.51
N THR A 512 34.40 5.60 9.34
CA THR A 512 34.33 6.58 8.27
C THR A 512 32.88 6.77 7.79
N VAL A 513 32.09 5.69 7.65
CA VAL A 513 30.66 5.81 7.30
C VAL A 513 29.88 6.59 8.37
N ARG A 514 30.16 6.38 9.66
CA ARG A 514 29.53 7.12 10.76
C ARG A 514 29.85 8.60 10.72
N GLU A 515 31.12 8.95 10.55
CA GLU A 515 31.56 10.34 10.43
C GLU A 515 30.90 11.03 9.23
N LEU A 516 30.87 10.37 8.08
CA LEU A 516 30.22 10.88 6.88
C LEU A 516 28.71 11.02 7.07
N ALA A 517 28.05 10.06 7.73
CA ALA A 517 26.62 10.14 8.01
C ALA A 517 26.28 11.30 8.94
N GLN A 518 27.10 11.57 9.97
CA GLN A 518 26.93 12.71 10.88
C GLN A 518 27.14 14.04 10.15
N GLN A 519 28.18 14.15 9.32
CA GLN A 519 28.40 15.34 8.48
C GLN A 519 27.24 15.57 7.51
N PHE A 520 26.75 14.50 6.89
CA PHE A 520 25.62 14.55 5.97
C PHE A 520 24.31 14.92 6.65
N ALA A 521 24.07 14.44 7.88
CA ALA A 521 22.92 14.85 8.68
C ALA A 521 22.92 16.37 8.94
N GLY A 522 24.09 17.00 9.12
CA GLY A 522 24.22 18.45 9.20
C GLY A 522 23.72 19.19 7.94
N VAL A 523 23.97 18.62 6.75
CA VAL A 523 23.47 19.16 5.47
C VAL A 523 21.95 19.06 5.40
N ILE A 524 21.38 17.92 5.82
CA ILE A 524 19.94 17.70 5.83
C ILE A 524 19.23 18.63 6.83
N SER A 525 19.79 18.79 8.03
CA SER A 525 19.20 19.60 9.10
C SER A 525 19.13 21.10 8.78
N ALA A 526 19.85 21.56 7.75
CA ALA A 526 19.79 22.95 7.31
C ALA A 526 18.44 23.34 6.68
N ASN A 527 17.64 22.35 6.23
CA ASN A 527 16.32 22.61 5.65
C ASN A 527 15.24 22.67 6.75
N PRO A 528 14.56 23.81 6.95
CA PRO A 528 13.55 23.97 8.00
C PRO A 528 12.28 23.13 7.78
N LYS A 529 12.10 22.55 6.59
CA LYS A 529 10.97 21.67 6.25
C LYS A 529 11.15 20.24 6.73
N LEU A 530 12.31 19.92 7.32
CA LEU A 530 12.62 18.59 7.83
C LEU A 530 12.67 18.61 9.36
N ALA A 531 12.19 17.52 9.96
CA ALA A 531 12.43 17.24 11.36
C ALA A 531 13.91 16.90 11.58
N ALA A 532 14.32 16.84 12.84
CA ALA A 532 15.68 16.44 13.18
C ALA A 532 16.01 15.08 12.51
N PRO A 533 17.13 14.98 11.77
CA PRO A 533 17.52 13.73 11.14
C PRO A 533 17.89 12.71 12.21
N THR A 534 17.51 11.46 11.99
CA THR A 534 17.84 10.32 12.84
C THR A 534 18.54 9.24 12.03
N PHE A 535 19.28 8.38 12.72
CA PHE A 535 20.06 7.31 12.12
C PHE A 535 19.38 5.98 12.42
N ASP A 536 19.49 5.01 11.51
CA ASP A 536 19.06 3.63 11.78
C ASP A 536 19.98 2.90 12.76
N TRP A 537 21.27 3.23 12.73
CA TRP A 537 22.26 2.88 13.75
C TRP A 537 23.42 3.87 13.74
N ASN A 538 23.84 4.33 14.91
CA ASN A 538 25.04 5.17 15.05
C ASN A 538 25.63 5.15 16.47
N GLU A 539 24.87 4.71 17.47
CA GLU A 539 25.21 4.75 18.88
C GLU A 539 26.06 3.52 19.28
N PRO A 540 27.32 3.70 19.70
CA PRO A 540 28.11 2.59 20.20
C PRO A 540 27.59 2.16 21.58
N GLN A 541 27.62 0.85 21.83
CA GLN A 541 27.42 0.28 23.16
C GLN A 541 28.74 0.10 23.89
N ARG A 542 28.70 0.19 25.22
CA ARG A 542 29.85 -0.14 26.07
C ARG A 542 29.98 -1.65 26.16
N VAL A 543 31.14 -2.17 25.80
CA VAL A 543 31.48 -3.59 25.90
C VAL A 543 32.57 -3.77 26.94
N LEU A 544 32.41 -4.76 27.81
CA LEU A 544 33.47 -5.19 28.72
C LEU A 544 34.26 -6.31 28.03
N ARG A 545 35.48 -6.00 27.59
CA ARG A 545 36.36 -6.98 26.98
C ARG A 545 37.20 -7.67 28.06
N VAL A 546 37.14 -9.00 28.08
CA VAL A 546 37.91 -9.86 28.99
C VAL A 546 39.09 -10.44 28.21
N ASP A 547 40.27 -9.84 28.40
CA ASP A 547 41.51 -10.29 27.77
C ASP A 547 42.17 -11.36 28.65
N VAL A 548 42.09 -12.63 28.23
CA VAL A 548 42.64 -13.76 28.97
C VAL A 548 44.17 -13.78 28.87
N LEU A 549 44.84 -13.82 30.02
CA LEU A 549 46.28 -14.00 30.15
C LEU A 549 46.62 -15.49 29.98
N GLN A 550 46.72 -15.92 28.72
CA GLN A 550 46.80 -17.34 28.35
C GLN A 550 47.94 -18.12 29.02
N ASP A 551 49.08 -17.48 29.30
CA ASP A 551 50.22 -18.12 29.96
C ASP A 551 49.91 -18.43 31.43
N LYS A 552 49.28 -17.48 32.14
CA LYS A 552 48.84 -17.67 33.54
C LYS A 552 47.69 -18.66 33.64
N ALA A 553 46.71 -18.56 32.73
CA ALA A 553 45.59 -19.49 32.68
C ALA A 553 46.09 -20.93 32.50
N ARG A 554 47.01 -21.16 31.55
CA ARG A 554 47.62 -22.49 31.32
C ARG A 554 48.44 -22.99 32.50
N GLN A 555 49.20 -22.12 33.17
CA GLN A 555 49.96 -22.50 34.37
C GLN A 555 49.05 -23.04 35.49
N LEU A 556 47.81 -22.56 35.55
CA LEU A 556 46.81 -22.95 36.56
C LEU A 556 45.83 -24.01 36.03
N GLY A 557 46.07 -24.55 34.83
CA GLY A 557 45.24 -25.58 34.20
C GLY A 557 43.85 -25.10 33.78
N ILE A 558 43.65 -23.79 33.58
CA ILE A 558 42.37 -23.20 33.18
C ILE A 558 42.43 -22.85 31.68
N THR A 559 41.37 -23.20 30.94
CA THR A 559 41.23 -22.84 29.53
C THR A 559 40.35 -21.60 29.33
N SER A 560 40.45 -20.97 28.16
CA SER A 560 39.53 -19.87 27.81
C SER A 560 38.06 -20.32 27.75
N SER A 561 37.81 -21.60 27.44
CA SER A 561 36.47 -22.18 27.42
C SER A 561 35.88 -22.28 28.83
N ASP A 562 36.71 -22.59 29.83
CA ASP A 562 36.29 -22.66 31.23
C ASP A 562 35.91 -21.26 31.74
N ILE A 563 36.75 -20.27 31.43
CA ILE A 563 36.49 -18.85 31.76
C ILE A 563 35.19 -18.37 31.10
N ALA A 564 35.01 -18.64 29.80
CA ALA A 564 33.82 -18.24 29.06
C ALA A 564 32.55 -18.92 29.59
N SER A 565 32.63 -20.23 29.88
CA SER A 565 31.51 -20.98 30.46
C SER A 565 31.13 -20.46 31.84
N ALA A 566 32.11 -20.21 32.71
CA ALA A 566 31.88 -19.65 34.03
C ALA A 566 31.25 -18.25 33.94
N LEU A 567 31.78 -17.36 33.10
CA LEU A 567 31.20 -16.03 32.86
C LEU A 567 29.78 -16.11 32.34
N ASN A 568 29.50 -16.99 31.37
CA ASN A 568 28.15 -17.14 30.81
C ASN A 568 27.17 -17.65 31.86
N SER A 569 27.54 -18.70 32.61
CA SER A 569 26.71 -19.24 33.68
C SER A 569 26.53 -18.27 34.85
N THR A 570 27.45 -17.34 35.09
CA THR A 570 27.28 -16.31 36.12
C THR A 570 26.40 -15.16 35.65
N VAL A 571 26.65 -14.62 34.45
CA VAL A 571 25.99 -13.40 33.94
C VAL A 571 24.67 -13.71 33.22
N GLY A 572 24.74 -14.42 32.09
CA GLY A 572 23.59 -14.69 31.21
C GLY A 572 22.74 -15.87 31.68
N GLY A 573 23.32 -16.73 32.52
CA GLY A 573 22.76 -18.01 32.89
C GLY A 573 22.95 -19.05 31.79
N SER A 574 22.87 -20.32 32.18
CA SER A 574 22.95 -21.45 31.27
C SER A 574 21.79 -22.40 31.50
N THR A 575 21.01 -22.69 30.45
CA THR A 575 19.97 -23.72 30.48
C THR A 575 20.61 -25.09 30.71
N ILE A 576 20.28 -25.73 31.83
CA ILE A 576 20.83 -27.03 32.23
C ILE A 576 19.98 -28.15 31.66
N THR A 577 18.68 -28.06 31.87
CA THR A 577 17.69 -29.09 31.59
C THR A 577 16.31 -28.44 31.51
N GLN A 578 15.27 -29.22 31.22
CA GLN A 578 13.89 -28.75 31.14
C GLN A 578 12.99 -29.57 32.08
N VAL A 579 12.08 -28.89 32.77
CA VAL A 579 10.99 -29.52 33.52
C VAL A 579 9.77 -29.62 32.61
N ARG A 580 9.14 -30.79 32.60
CA ARG A 580 7.88 -31.03 31.87
C ARG A 580 6.71 -30.75 32.78
N ASP A 581 6.08 -29.59 32.58
CA ASP A 581 4.84 -29.21 33.25
C ASP A 581 3.68 -29.34 32.25
N ALA A 582 3.04 -30.51 32.26
CA ALA A 582 2.01 -30.90 31.28
C ALA A 582 2.47 -30.75 29.82
N THR A 583 1.95 -29.73 29.10
CA THR A 583 2.29 -29.45 27.70
C THR A 583 3.46 -28.48 27.55
N TYR A 584 3.91 -27.85 28.64
CA TYR A 584 4.98 -26.87 28.63
C TYR A 584 6.32 -27.52 29.00
N LEU A 585 7.38 -27.06 28.32
CA LEU A 585 8.76 -27.33 28.68
C LEU A 585 9.31 -26.06 29.31
N ILE A 586 9.58 -26.12 30.61
CA ILE A 586 10.08 -24.99 31.38
C ILE A 586 11.59 -25.16 31.52
N ASP A 587 12.35 -24.19 31.03
CA ASP A 587 13.81 -24.20 31.12
C ASP A 587 14.28 -24.04 32.57
N VAL A 588 15.20 -24.91 32.98
CA VAL A 588 15.93 -24.79 34.25
C VAL A 588 17.24 -24.09 33.97
N VAL A 589 17.35 -22.83 34.40
CA VAL A 589 18.49 -21.95 34.11
C VAL A 589 19.36 -21.81 35.35
N ALA A 590 20.61 -22.27 35.26
CA ALA A 590 21.62 -21.96 36.27
C ALA A 590 22.13 -20.55 36.09
N ARG A 591 22.03 -19.71 37.12
CA ARG A 591 22.65 -18.38 37.14
C ARG A 591 23.19 -18.02 38.52
N SER A 592 24.05 -17.01 38.61
CA SER A 592 24.46 -16.48 39.92
C SER A 592 23.34 -15.65 40.55
N ARG A 593 23.35 -15.51 41.89
CA ARG A 593 22.44 -14.61 42.61
C ARG A 593 22.58 -13.18 42.09
N ASP A 594 21.49 -12.42 42.14
CA ASP A 594 21.41 -11.08 41.55
C ASP A 594 22.54 -10.13 42.01
N ALA A 595 22.83 -10.14 43.32
CA ALA A 595 23.91 -9.35 43.92
C ALA A 595 25.32 -9.67 43.36
N GLU A 596 25.52 -10.86 42.79
CA GLU A 596 26.79 -11.28 42.19
C GLU A 596 26.86 -11.00 40.67
N ARG A 597 25.77 -10.54 40.03
CA ARG A 597 25.68 -10.28 38.58
C ARG A 597 25.81 -8.81 38.21
N GLY A 598 25.40 -7.91 39.12
CA GLY A 598 25.22 -6.48 38.82
C GLY A 598 26.49 -5.62 38.82
N SER A 599 27.65 -6.16 39.22
CA SER A 599 28.89 -5.37 39.29
C SER A 599 30.09 -6.06 38.65
N ILE A 600 30.95 -5.26 38.02
CA ILE A 600 32.15 -5.73 37.35
C ILE A 600 33.21 -6.15 38.36
N GLU A 601 33.24 -5.50 39.51
CA GLU A 601 34.07 -5.88 40.66
C GLU A 601 33.72 -7.29 41.14
N THR A 602 32.44 -7.69 41.09
CA THR A 602 32.07 -9.08 41.41
C THR A 602 32.56 -10.05 40.34
N LEU A 603 32.52 -9.70 39.05
CA LEU A 603 33.07 -10.54 37.97
C LEU A 603 34.59 -10.68 38.08
N GLN A 604 35.32 -9.63 38.47
CA GLN A 604 36.77 -9.67 38.70
C GLN A 604 37.15 -10.60 39.86
N ASN A 605 36.36 -10.57 40.92
CA ASN A 605 36.55 -11.40 42.12
C ASN A 605 35.85 -12.76 42.03
N MET A 606 35.27 -13.10 40.88
CA MET A 606 34.62 -14.38 40.64
C MET A 606 35.65 -15.50 40.77
N GLN A 607 35.30 -16.50 41.57
CA GLN A 607 36.17 -17.62 41.90
C GLN A 607 36.06 -18.70 40.84
N LEU A 608 37.16 -18.98 40.14
CA LEU A 608 37.29 -20.05 39.16
C LEU A 608 37.90 -21.28 39.82
N PRO A 609 37.33 -22.49 39.63
CA PRO A 609 37.95 -23.71 40.09
C PRO A 609 39.14 -24.07 39.19
N THR A 610 40.27 -24.44 39.81
CA THR A 610 41.45 -24.99 39.12
C THR A 610 41.36 -26.51 39.06
N GLY A 611 42.12 -27.15 38.16
CA GLY A 611 42.19 -28.62 38.06
C GLY A 611 42.69 -29.32 39.33
N ASN A 612 43.30 -28.58 40.26
CA ASN A 612 43.83 -29.09 41.53
C ASN A 612 42.86 -28.90 42.71
N GLY A 613 41.65 -28.37 42.48
CA GLY A 613 40.65 -28.13 43.52
C GLY A 613 40.80 -26.82 44.29
N GLU A 614 41.85 -26.03 44.02
CA GLU A 614 41.98 -24.65 44.50
C GLU A 614 41.09 -23.71 43.68
N SER A 615 40.68 -22.59 44.26
CA SER A 615 39.92 -21.56 43.53
C SER A 615 40.68 -20.25 43.48
N ILE A 616 40.70 -19.62 42.30
CA ILE A 616 41.42 -18.38 42.05
C ILE A 616 40.46 -17.31 41.52
N PRO A 617 40.68 -16.01 41.83
CA PRO A 617 39.89 -14.95 41.24
C PRO A 617 40.16 -14.82 39.73
N LEU A 618 39.12 -14.52 38.94
CA LEU A 618 39.24 -14.31 37.49
C LEU A 618 40.25 -13.19 37.14
N ALA A 619 40.36 -12.16 37.98
CA ALA A 619 41.38 -11.11 37.82
C ALA A 619 42.84 -11.60 37.83
N ALA A 620 43.13 -12.80 38.35
CA ALA A 620 44.47 -13.38 38.31
C ALA A 620 44.88 -13.87 36.91
N VAL A 621 43.89 -14.23 36.08
CA VAL A 621 44.08 -14.87 34.77
C VAL A 621 43.45 -14.09 33.61
N ALA A 622 42.80 -12.96 33.88
CA ALA A 622 42.22 -12.10 32.84
C ALA A 622 42.28 -10.62 33.23
N ASN A 623 42.46 -9.76 32.22
CA ASN A 623 42.34 -8.32 32.34
C ASN A 623 40.98 -7.86 31.80
N PHE A 624 40.40 -6.84 32.43
CA PHE A 624 39.13 -6.27 32.01
C PHE A 624 39.37 -4.85 31.49
N ARG A 625 38.84 -4.54 30.30
CA ARG A 625 38.83 -3.18 29.76
C ARG A 625 37.47 -2.83 29.18
N TYR A 626 37.12 -1.55 29.28
CA TYR A 626 35.97 -1.01 28.56
C TYR A 626 36.35 -0.68 27.13
N ASP A 627 35.48 -1.06 26.21
CA ASP A 627 35.57 -0.73 24.80
C ASP A 627 34.21 -0.22 24.30
N LEU A 628 34.21 0.36 23.11
CA LEU A 628 33.00 0.81 22.44
C LEU A 628 32.84 0.04 21.13
N GLU A 629 31.71 -0.64 20.97
CA GLU A 629 31.41 -1.42 19.77
C GLU A 629 30.00 -1.07 19.28
N GLN A 630 29.74 -1.25 17.99
CA GLN A 630 28.39 -1.06 17.44
C GLN A 630 27.57 -2.34 17.71
N PRO A 631 26.43 -2.27 18.44
CA PRO A 631 25.60 -3.45 18.67
C PRO A 631 24.97 -3.95 17.36
N THR A 632 24.67 -3.03 16.45
CA THR A 632 24.00 -3.31 15.19
C THR A 632 24.76 -2.66 14.05
N VAL A 633 24.98 -3.42 12.97
CA VAL A 633 25.56 -2.91 11.72
C VAL A 633 24.70 -3.37 10.56
N TRP A 634 24.02 -2.43 9.89
CA TRP A 634 23.26 -2.74 8.69
C TRP A 634 24.18 -2.84 7.49
N ARG A 635 24.08 -3.97 6.77
CA ARG A 635 24.84 -4.21 5.53
C ARG A 635 23.89 -4.32 4.37
N ARG A 636 23.99 -3.42 3.40
CA ARG A 636 23.23 -3.47 2.15
C ARG A 636 24.18 -3.83 1.01
N ASN A 637 23.82 -4.83 0.21
CA ASN A 637 24.70 -5.38 -0.82
C ASN A 637 26.10 -5.76 -0.28
N ARG A 638 26.13 -6.29 0.95
CA ARG A 638 27.36 -6.66 1.71
C ARG A 638 28.24 -5.49 2.16
N THR A 639 27.83 -4.24 1.96
CA THR A 639 28.55 -3.04 2.40
C THR A 639 27.86 -2.43 3.62
N PRO A 640 28.60 -2.07 4.70
CA PRO A 640 28.06 -1.27 5.80
C PRO A 640 27.38 -0.01 5.30
N THR A 641 26.19 0.28 5.80
CA THR A 641 25.37 1.42 5.35
C THR A 641 24.58 1.99 6.51
N ILE A 642 24.65 3.31 6.69
CA ILE A 642 23.80 4.05 7.63
C ILE A 642 22.72 4.76 6.84
N THR A 643 21.47 4.59 7.26
CA THR A 643 20.32 5.29 6.70
C THR A 643 20.03 6.53 7.55
N VAL A 644 20.28 7.71 6.99
CA VAL A 644 19.87 8.99 7.58
C VAL A 644 18.42 9.26 7.17
N ARG A 645 17.55 9.39 8.16
CA ARG A 645 16.09 9.48 7.98
C ARG A 645 15.57 10.79 8.57
N ALA A 646 14.64 11.45 7.89
CA ALA A 646 14.01 12.66 8.40
C ALA A 646 12.49 12.61 8.18
N GLY A 647 11.75 13.03 9.20
CA GLY A 647 10.33 13.35 9.07
C GLY A 647 10.14 14.70 8.35
N LEU A 648 8.93 14.93 7.85
CA LEU A 648 8.54 16.20 7.23
C LEU A 648 7.86 17.09 8.27
N VAL A 649 8.06 18.41 8.14
CA VAL A 649 7.39 19.43 8.96
C VAL A 649 6.43 20.22 8.07
N GLY A 650 5.15 20.21 8.44
CA GLY A 650 4.07 20.83 7.67
C GLY A 650 3.60 19.97 6.48
N ASP A 651 2.84 20.58 5.57
CA ASP A 651 2.12 19.89 4.48
C ASP A 651 2.95 19.76 3.18
N VAL A 652 4.27 19.66 3.30
CA VAL A 652 5.16 19.51 2.14
C VAL A 652 5.34 18.04 1.76
N LEU A 653 5.42 17.77 0.45
CA LEU A 653 5.66 16.41 -0.04
C LEU A 653 7.15 16.04 -0.13
N PRO A 654 7.50 14.75 0.07
CA PRO A 654 8.90 14.32 0.13
C PRO A 654 9.68 14.61 -1.15
N ALA A 655 9.04 14.42 -2.32
CA ALA A 655 9.68 14.63 -3.62
C ALA A 655 10.15 16.08 -3.81
N THR A 656 9.35 17.05 -3.36
CA THR A 656 9.69 18.48 -3.39
C THR A 656 10.94 18.75 -2.55
N VAL A 657 10.97 18.23 -1.31
CA VAL A 657 12.10 18.44 -0.40
C VAL A 657 13.38 17.75 -0.89
N VAL A 658 13.28 16.54 -1.44
CA VAL A 658 14.43 15.83 -2.04
C VAL A 658 14.98 16.60 -3.24
N ASN A 659 14.12 17.17 -4.10
CA ASN A 659 14.54 18.00 -5.22
C ASN A 659 15.20 19.31 -4.76
N GLU A 660 14.70 19.93 -3.70
CA GLU A 660 15.32 21.12 -3.09
C GLU A 660 16.70 20.80 -2.46
N LEU A 661 16.85 19.62 -1.85
CA LEU A 661 18.12 19.17 -1.26
C LEU A 661 19.15 18.70 -2.29
N LYS A 662 18.70 18.32 -3.50
CA LYS A 662 19.55 17.70 -4.52
C LYS A 662 20.87 18.45 -4.78
N PRO A 663 20.90 19.79 -4.97
CA PRO A 663 22.15 20.51 -5.18
C PRO A 663 23.14 20.38 -4.02
N SER A 664 22.64 20.45 -2.77
CA SER A 664 23.46 20.33 -1.56
C SER A 664 23.97 18.89 -1.37
N VAL A 665 23.14 17.90 -1.69
CA VAL A 665 23.50 16.47 -1.64
C VAL A 665 24.55 16.15 -2.71
N ASP A 666 24.36 16.62 -3.95
CA ASP A 666 25.33 16.41 -5.04
C ASP A 666 26.69 17.07 -4.72
N ALA A 667 26.68 18.25 -4.10
CA ALA A 667 27.89 18.93 -3.65
C ALA A 667 28.62 18.17 -2.51
N PHE A 668 27.89 17.45 -1.68
CA PHE A 668 28.46 16.56 -0.66
C PHE A 668 29.03 15.29 -1.29
N ILE A 669 28.29 14.66 -2.22
CA ILE A 669 28.72 13.46 -2.96
C ILE A 669 30.04 13.72 -3.70
N ALA A 670 30.20 14.89 -4.31
CA ALA A 670 31.42 15.27 -5.01
C ALA A 670 32.68 15.33 -4.11
N LYS A 671 32.51 15.40 -2.77
CA LYS A 671 33.60 15.44 -1.79
C LYS A 671 33.88 14.07 -1.14
N LEU A 672 33.10 13.04 -1.47
CA LEU A 672 33.25 11.72 -0.85
C LEU A 672 34.56 11.05 -1.26
N PRO A 673 35.24 10.34 -0.34
CA PRO A 673 36.37 9.51 -0.70
C PRO A 673 35.95 8.36 -1.64
N PRO A 674 36.87 7.81 -2.46
CA PRO A 674 36.59 6.62 -3.27
C PRO A 674 36.11 5.45 -2.41
N GLY A 675 35.09 4.73 -2.87
CA GLY A 675 34.50 3.59 -2.16
C GLY A 675 33.36 3.95 -1.20
N TYR A 676 33.01 5.24 -1.07
CA TYR A 676 31.84 5.70 -0.34
C TYR A 676 30.77 6.21 -1.29
N SER A 677 29.50 6.00 -0.95
CA SER A 677 28.37 6.47 -1.74
C SER A 677 27.27 7.05 -0.86
N VAL A 678 26.51 7.99 -1.43
CA VAL A 678 25.24 8.46 -0.85
C VAL A 678 24.15 8.26 -1.87
N GLU A 679 23.12 7.50 -1.50
CA GLU A 679 21.98 7.19 -2.36
C GLU A 679 20.68 7.71 -1.75
N THR A 680 19.82 8.31 -2.56
CA THR A 680 18.47 8.69 -2.14
C THR A 680 17.62 7.44 -1.88
N ALA A 681 16.88 7.46 -0.78
CA ALA A 681 16.02 6.38 -0.33
C ALA A 681 14.63 6.90 0.07
N GLY A 682 13.77 6.03 0.60
CA GLY A 682 12.42 6.39 1.06
C GLY A 682 11.43 6.47 -0.10
N SER A 683 10.48 7.40 -0.03
CA SER A 683 9.35 7.44 -0.96
C SER A 683 9.74 7.74 -2.42
N VAL A 684 10.83 8.48 -2.64
CA VAL A 684 11.30 8.84 -3.98
C VAL A 684 11.90 7.62 -4.70
N GLU A 685 12.66 6.79 -3.99
CA GLU A 685 13.22 5.53 -4.53
C GLU A 685 12.09 4.56 -4.91
N GLU A 686 11.12 4.34 -4.01
CA GLU A 686 10.02 3.41 -4.25
C GLU A 686 9.07 3.90 -5.35
N SER A 687 8.88 5.22 -5.46
CA SER A 687 8.16 5.84 -6.58
C SER A 687 8.89 5.61 -7.91
N ALA A 688 10.21 5.83 -7.94
CA ALA A 688 11.01 5.61 -9.15
C ALA A 688 11.02 4.14 -9.58
N LYS A 689 11.18 3.19 -8.63
CA LYS A 689 11.06 1.75 -8.90
C LYS A 689 9.69 1.35 -9.44
N SER A 690 8.63 2.03 -8.99
CA SER A 690 7.26 1.75 -9.44
C SER A 690 6.93 2.36 -10.80
N GLN A 691 7.53 3.50 -11.14
CA GLN A 691 7.32 4.20 -12.42
C GLN A 691 8.24 3.69 -13.54
N GLY A 692 9.43 3.17 -13.22
CA GLY A 692 10.40 2.67 -14.20
C GLY A 692 9.81 1.63 -15.17
N PRO A 693 9.18 0.54 -14.67
CA PRO A 693 8.53 -0.44 -15.54
C PRO A 693 7.39 0.15 -16.39
N ILE A 694 6.61 1.10 -15.84
CA ILE A 694 5.54 1.77 -16.59
C ILE A 694 6.14 2.53 -17.79
N ALA A 695 7.18 3.32 -17.56
CA ALA A 695 7.86 4.06 -18.62
C ALA A 695 8.45 3.13 -19.69
N ALA A 696 8.94 1.95 -19.31
CA ALA A 696 9.45 0.94 -20.22
C ALA A 696 8.34 0.29 -21.07
N VAL A 697 7.11 0.17 -20.56
CA VAL A 697 5.96 -0.44 -21.25
C VAL A 697 5.17 0.57 -22.11
N VAL A 698 5.20 1.88 -21.78
CA VAL A 698 4.50 2.93 -22.55
C VAL A 698 4.79 2.89 -24.06
N PRO A 699 6.03 2.68 -24.54
CA PRO A 699 6.28 2.53 -25.98
C PRO A 699 5.49 1.38 -26.63
N LEU A 700 5.39 0.23 -25.96
CA LEU A 700 4.58 -0.90 -26.43
C LEU A 700 3.10 -0.55 -26.47
N MET A 701 2.60 0.15 -25.45
CA MET A 701 1.23 0.67 -25.41
C MET A 701 0.96 1.59 -26.60
N LEU A 702 1.83 2.58 -26.85
CA LEU A 702 1.70 3.50 -27.98
C LEU A 702 1.74 2.76 -29.32
N PHE A 703 2.59 1.74 -29.45
CA PHE A 703 2.68 0.90 -30.64
C PHE A 703 1.39 0.10 -30.89
N ILE A 704 0.85 -0.56 -29.86
CA ILE A 704 -0.41 -1.30 -29.96
C ILE A 704 -1.57 -0.36 -30.31
N MET A 705 -1.68 0.78 -29.62
CA MET A 705 -2.69 1.80 -29.93
C MET A 705 -2.55 2.30 -31.37
N ALA A 706 -1.34 2.70 -31.79
CA ALA A 706 -1.09 3.16 -33.15
C ALA A 706 -1.43 2.09 -34.20
N THR A 707 -1.18 0.81 -33.91
CA THR A 707 -1.53 -0.31 -34.79
C THR A 707 -3.04 -0.46 -34.93
N ILE A 708 -3.79 -0.46 -33.82
CA ILE A 708 -5.26 -0.54 -33.84
C ILE A 708 -5.85 0.65 -34.60
N LEU A 709 -5.33 1.86 -34.35
CA LEU A 709 -5.74 3.07 -35.05
C LEU A 709 -5.42 3.02 -36.54
N MET A 710 -4.27 2.44 -36.92
CA MET A 710 -3.88 2.31 -38.32
C MET A 710 -4.77 1.34 -39.08
N VAL A 711 -5.19 0.23 -38.45
CA VAL A 711 -6.17 -0.71 -39.04
C VAL A 711 -7.48 0.01 -39.37
N GLN A 712 -7.94 0.90 -38.49
CA GLN A 712 -9.18 1.65 -38.67
C GLN A 712 -9.05 2.82 -39.67
N LEU A 713 -8.01 3.66 -39.52
CA LEU A 713 -7.89 4.93 -40.25
C LEU A 713 -7.24 4.77 -41.64
N GLN A 714 -6.46 3.70 -41.83
CA GLN A 714 -5.74 3.36 -43.06
C GLN A 714 -4.93 4.53 -43.65
N SER A 715 -4.49 5.46 -42.81
CA SER A 715 -3.78 6.68 -43.24
C SER A 715 -2.90 7.23 -42.12
N PHE A 716 -1.61 7.37 -42.40
CA PHE A 716 -0.63 7.96 -41.49
C PHE A 716 -0.95 9.43 -41.16
N GLN A 717 -1.54 10.17 -42.10
CA GLN A 717 -1.92 11.57 -41.88
C GLN A 717 -3.05 11.66 -40.83
N ARG A 718 -4.06 10.80 -40.95
CA ARG A 718 -5.18 10.75 -40.00
C ARG A 718 -4.70 10.26 -38.62
N LEU A 719 -3.82 9.27 -38.59
CA LEU A 719 -3.19 8.80 -37.36
C LEU A 719 -2.47 9.94 -36.63
N PHE A 720 -1.68 10.74 -37.33
CA PHE A 720 -0.99 11.89 -36.74
C PHE A 720 -1.97 12.91 -36.15
N LEU A 721 -3.07 13.23 -36.84
CA LEU A 721 -4.09 14.16 -36.34
C LEU A 721 -4.72 13.68 -35.03
N VAL A 722 -5.04 12.39 -34.92
CA VAL A 722 -5.60 11.80 -33.70
C VAL A 722 -4.58 11.82 -32.55
N VAL A 723 -3.35 11.38 -32.82
CA VAL A 723 -2.30 11.30 -31.80
C VAL A 723 -1.90 12.70 -31.30
N ALA A 724 -1.95 13.72 -32.16
CA ALA A 724 -1.66 15.10 -31.79
C ALA A 724 -2.64 15.68 -30.76
N VAL A 725 -3.88 15.17 -30.67
CA VAL A 725 -4.86 15.61 -29.67
C VAL A 725 -4.54 15.06 -28.28
N ALA A 726 -3.92 13.88 -28.19
CA ALA A 726 -3.78 13.17 -26.92
C ALA A 726 -2.93 13.92 -25.86
N PRO A 727 -1.75 14.50 -26.18
CA PRO A 727 -0.96 15.27 -25.21
C PRO A 727 -1.68 16.51 -24.69
N LEU A 728 -2.58 17.10 -25.49
CA LEU A 728 -3.31 18.32 -25.13
C LEU A 728 -4.29 18.10 -23.97
N GLY A 729 -4.65 16.85 -23.66
CA GLY A 729 -5.41 16.50 -22.46
C GLY A 729 -4.74 16.96 -21.15
N LEU A 730 -3.42 17.11 -21.15
CA LEU A 730 -2.66 17.62 -20.00
C LEU A 730 -3.12 19.01 -19.56
N ILE A 731 -3.63 19.84 -20.48
CA ILE A 731 -4.19 21.16 -20.18
C ILE A 731 -5.28 21.05 -19.11
N GLY A 732 -6.20 20.11 -19.29
CA GLY A 732 -7.30 19.88 -18.35
C GLY A 732 -6.83 19.29 -17.03
N VAL A 733 -5.86 18.36 -17.09
CA VAL A 733 -5.27 17.74 -15.89
C VAL A 733 -4.64 18.80 -14.99
N VAL A 734 -3.78 19.66 -15.54
CA VAL A 734 -3.12 20.72 -14.77
C VAL A 734 -4.14 21.78 -14.31
N ALA A 735 -5.08 22.16 -15.16
CA ALA A 735 -6.13 23.12 -14.80
C ALA A 735 -7.03 22.63 -13.66
N ALA A 736 -7.16 21.31 -13.45
CA ALA A 736 -7.89 20.74 -12.33
C ALA A 736 -7.01 20.53 -11.09
N LEU A 737 -5.77 20.06 -11.25
CA LEU A 737 -4.87 19.74 -10.12
C LEU A 737 -4.34 21.00 -9.40
N VAL A 738 -3.97 22.05 -10.13
CA VAL A 738 -3.42 23.29 -9.54
C VAL A 738 -4.40 23.97 -8.58
N PRO A 739 -5.67 24.28 -8.97
CA PRO A 739 -6.59 24.94 -8.05
C PRO A 739 -7.14 24.02 -6.96
N SER A 740 -7.18 22.70 -7.18
CA SER A 740 -7.60 21.74 -6.14
C SER A 740 -6.51 21.48 -5.10
N GLY A 741 -5.25 21.86 -5.37
CA GLY A 741 -4.11 21.53 -4.53
C GLY A 741 -3.82 20.02 -4.46
N ALA A 742 -4.46 19.21 -5.32
CA ALA A 742 -4.28 17.77 -5.34
C ALA A 742 -2.92 17.41 -5.97
N PRO A 743 -2.09 16.60 -5.30
CA PRO A 743 -0.79 16.23 -5.84
C PRO A 743 -0.91 15.20 -6.97
N LEU A 744 0.08 15.19 -7.85
CA LEU A 744 0.21 14.15 -8.87
C LEU A 744 0.70 12.85 -8.22
N GLY A 745 -0.26 12.05 -7.76
CA GLY A 745 -0.06 10.72 -7.19
C GLY A 745 0.23 9.63 -8.24
N PHE A 746 0.72 8.46 -7.79
CA PHE A 746 0.85 7.28 -8.65
C PHE A 746 -0.46 6.95 -9.39
N VAL A 747 -1.58 6.94 -8.66
CA VAL A 747 -2.92 6.67 -9.21
C VAL A 747 -3.37 7.72 -10.22
N ALA A 748 -2.97 9.00 -10.04
CA ALA A 748 -3.28 10.06 -10.98
C ALA A 748 -2.53 9.90 -12.31
N ILE A 749 -1.26 9.45 -12.27
CA ILE A 749 -0.50 9.12 -13.49
C ILE A 749 -1.22 8.05 -14.31
N LEU A 750 -1.78 7.03 -13.64
CA LEU A 750 -2.57 5.99 -14.30
C LEU A 750 -3.83 6.55 -14.94
N GLY A 751 -4.53 7.47 -14.28
CA GLY A 751 -5.67 8.18 -14.85
C GLY A 751 -5.32 9.04 -16.07
N VAL A 752 -4.13 9.65 -16.09
CA VAL A 752 -3.66 10.40 -17.27
C VAL A 752 -3.39 9.45 -18.44
N LEU A 753 -2.83 8.26 -18.20
CA LEU A 753 -2.65 7.24 -19.24
C LEU A 753 -4.01 6.74 -19.77
N ALA A 754 -4.98 6.53 -18.89
CA ALA A 754 -6.34 6.18 -19.26
C ALA A 754 -7.01 7.27 -20.13
N LEU A 755 -6.81 8.54 -19.76
CA LEU A 755 -7.34 9.70 -20.48
C LEU A 755 -6.88 9.73 -21.94
N ILE A 756 -5.62 9.39 -22.22
CA ILE A 756 -5.08 9.33 -23.59
C ILE A 756 -5.97 8.44 -24.48
N GLY A 757 -6.32 7.24 -24.01
CA GLY A 757 -7.19 6.32 -24.76
C GLY A 757 -8.57 6.90 -25.05
N ILE A 758 -9.18 7.58 -24.07
CA ILE A 758 -10.50 8.21 -24.20
C ILE A 758 -10.47 9.35 -25.24
N LEU A 759 -9.45 10.22 -25.18
CA LEU A 759 -9.32 11.35 -26.10
C LEU A 759 -9.06 10.89 -27.54
N ILE A 760 -8.24 9.86 -27.69
CA ILE A 760 -7.99 9.22 -28.98
C ILE A 760 -9.28 8.62 -29.53
N ARG A 761 -10.05 7.86 -28.72
CA ARG A 761 -11.35 7.29 -29.12
C ARG A 761 -12.30 8.37 -29.65
N ASN A 762 -12.48 9.46 -28.92
CA ASN A 762 -13.36 10.56 -29.34
C ASN A 762 -12.88 11.22 -30.65
N SER A 763 -11.57 11.38 -30.81
CA SER A 763 -10.95 11.94 -32.01
C SER A 763 -11.12 11.03 -33.23
N VAL A 764 -10.96 9.71 -33.07
CA VAL A 764 -11.16 8.73 -34.14
C VAL A 764 -12.59 8.76 -34.66
N ILE A 765 -13.57 8.77 -33.75
CA ILE A 765 -14.97 8.76 -34.17
C ILE A 765 -15.31 10.03 -34.95
N LEU A 766 -14.78 11.19 -34.56
CA LEU A 766 -14.99 12.43 -35.30
C LEU A 766 -14.35 12.40 -36.70
N ILE A 767 -13.11 11.90 -36.83
CA ILE A 767 -12.45 11.80 -38.14
C ILE A 767 -13.17 10.82 -39.06
N VAL A 768 -13.59 9.66 -38.56
CA VAL A 768 -14.33 8.68 -39.38
C VAL A 768 -15.62 9.29 -39.91
N GLN A 769 -16.37 10.02 -39.07
CA GLN A 769 -17.58 10.72 -39.51
C GLN A 769 -17.31 11.77 -40.60
N ILE A 770 -16.22 12.54 -40.48
CA ILE A 770 -15.81 13.52 -41.51
C ILE A 770 -15.55 12.81 -42.84
N GLU A 771 -14.80 11.70 -42.80
CA GLU A 771 -14.44 10.96 -44.01
C GLU A 771 -15.63 10.27 -44.67
N ASP A 772 -16.59 9.79 -43.88
CA ASP A 772 -17.81 9.17 -44.42
C ASP A 772 -18.68 10.21 -45.14
N LEU A 773 -18.83 11.42 -44.59
CA LEU A 773 -19.51 12.53 -45.31
C LEU A 773 -18.77 12.96 -46.59
N VAL A 774 -17.43 12.91 -46.58
CA VAL A 774 -16.62 13.19 -47.79
C VAL A 774 -16.81 12.10 -48.85
N LYS A 775 -16.91 10.82 -48.46
CA LYS A 775 -17.21 9.70 -49.37
C LYS A 775 -18.62 9.79 -49.96
N GLU A 776 -19.57 10.33 -49.20
CA GLU A 776 -20.94 10.63 -49.66
C GLU A 776 -21.00 11.80 -50.66
N GLY A 777 -19.86 12.41 -51.00
CA GLY A 777 -19.75 13.44 -52.04
C GLY A 777 -19.92 14.88 -51.54
N LYS A 778 -19.98 15.11 -50.22
CA LYS A 778 -20.06 16.47 -49.66
C LYS A 778 -18.72 17.19 -49.80
N ASP A 779 -18.79 18.51 -49.98
CA ASP A 779 -17.61 19.37 -49.94
C ASP A 779 -16.88 19.23 -48.59
N ARG A 780 -15.55 19.20 -48.61
CA ARG A 780 -14.74 18.92 -47.40
C ARG A 780 -14.93 19.95 -46.30
N TRP A 781 -15.20 21.22 -46.63
CA TRP A 781 -15.48 22.24 -45.63
C TRP A 781 -16.84 22.01 -44.96
N ALA A 782 -17.87 21.75 -45.78
CA ALA A 782 -19.20 21.43 -45.29
C ALA A 782 -19.20 20.14 -44.46
N ALA A 783 -18.48 19.11 -44.92
CA ALA A 783 -18.36 17.83 -44.21
C ALA A 783 -17.71 17.98 -42.83
N VAL A 784 -16.68 18.82 -42.67
CA VAL A 784 -16.06 19.08 -41.36
C VAL A 784 -17.03 19.75 -40.40
N ILE A 785 -17.75 20.77 -40.86
CA ILE A 785 -18.72 21.50 -40.02
C ILE A 785 -19.88 20.58 -39.64
N GLU A 786 -20.48 19.91 -40.63
CA GLU A 786 -21.62 19.03 -40.42
C GLU A 786 -21.29 17.83 -39.54
N ALA A 787 -20.16 17.16 -39.77
CA ALA A 787 -19.71 16.06 -38.91
C ALA A 787 -19.53 16.54 -37.47
N THR A 788 -18.94 17.72 -37.26
CA THR A 788 -18.71 18.24 -35.91
C THR A 788 -20.02 18.66 -35.24
N GLU A 789 -20.98 19.22 -35.97
CA GLU A 789 -22.31 19.54 -35.45
C GLU A 789 -23.09 18.27 -35.05
N HIS A 790 -23.06 17.24 -35.89
CA HIS A 790 -23.68 15.95 -35.61
C HIS A 790 -23.04 15.23 -34.41
N ARG A 791 -21.71 15.38 -34.22
CA ARG A 791 -20.98 14.72 -33.14
C ARG A 791 -20.90 15.54 -31.85
N MET A 792 -21.25 16.83 -31.87
CA MET A 792 -21.18 17.69 -30.68
C MET A 792 -22.05 17.16 -29.54
N ARG A 793 -23.31 16.82 -29.82
CA ARG A 793 -24.24 16.33 -28.79
C ARG A 793 -23.78 14.98 -28.19
N PRO A 794 -23.46 13.94 -28.99
CA PRO A 794 -22.92 12.70 -28.45
C PRO A 794 -21.66 12.91 -27.61
N ILE A 795 -20.67 13.64 -28.12
CA ILE A 795 -19.38 13.82 -27.45
C ILE A 795 -19.53 14.64 -26.15
N ALA A 796 -20.38 15.68 -26.13
CA ALA A 796 -20.63 16.45 -24.92
C ALA A 796 -21.35 15.61 -23.85
N LEU A 797 -22.26 14.74 -24.27
CA LEU A 797 -23.01 13.86 -23.37
C LEU A 797 -22.08 12.81 -22.74
N THR A 798 -21.20 12.19 -23.55
CA THR A 798 -20.22 11.21 -23.05
C THR A 798 -19.23 11.86 -22.08
N ALA A 799 -18.76 13.06 -22.40
CA ALA A 799 -17.90 13.84 -21.51
C ALA A 799 -18.60 14.21 -20.19
N ALA A 800 -19.89 14.56 -20.24
CA ALA A 800 -20.67 14.85 -19.04
C ALA A 800 -20.89 13.59 -18.20
N ALA A 801 -21.29 12.47 -18.81
CA ALA A 801 -21.50 11.21 -18.09
C ALA A 801 -20.19 10.74 -17.42
N ALA A 802 -19.07 10.75 -18.16
CA ALA A 802 -17.78 10.31 -17.64
C ALA A 802 -17.22 11.25 -16.56
N SER A 803 -17.35 12.58 -16.71
CA SER A 803 -16.87 13.51 -15.69
C SER A 803 -17.74 13.53 -14.44
N LEU A 804 -19.07 13.51 -14.58
CA LEU A 804 -19.99 13.51 -13.44
C LEU A 804 -19.98 12.17 -12.67
N ALA A 805 -19.76 11.04 -13.34
CA ALA A 805 -19.64 9.72 -12.70
C ALA A 805 -18.44 9.64 -11.73
N LEU A 806 -17.42 10.47 -11.93
CA LEU A 806 -16.23 10.52 -11.07
C LEU A 806 -16.40 11.42 -9.84
N ILE A 807 -17.46 12.23 -9.76
CA ILE A 807 -17.69 13.15 -8.63
C ILE A 807 -17.84 12.41 -7.29
N PRO A 808 -18.62 11.31 -7.16
CA PRO A 808 -18.73 10.60 -5.89
C PRO A 808 -17.38 10.05 -5.42
N ILE A 809 -16.57 9.52 -6.34
CA ILE A 809 -15.26 8.93 -6.02
C ILE A 809 -14.19 10.00 -5.73
N ALA A 810 -14.37 11.23 -6.20
CA ALA A 810 -13.45 12.33 -5.95
C ALA A 810 -13.37 12.70 -4.45
N ARG A 811 -14.35 12.27 -3.64
CA ARG A 811 -14.36 12.43 -2.18
C ARG A 811 -13.45 11.41 -1.47
N GLU A 812 -13.14 10.29 -2.12
CA GLU A 812 -12.27 9.25 -1.55
C GLU A 812 -10.81 9.68 -1.60
N VAL A 813 -10.09 9.51 -0.48
CA VAL A 813 -8.68 9.93 -0.35
C VAL A 813 -7.78 9.24 -1.38
N PHE A 814 -8.04 7.97 -1.70
CA PHE A 814 -7.23 7.19 -2.62
C PHE A 814 -7.42 7.59 -4.09
N TRP A 815 -8.66 7.88 -4.51
CA TRP A 815 -9.01 8.17 -5.92
C TRP A 815 -9.10 9.66 -6.24
N GLY A 816 -9.17 10.53 -5.23
CA GLY A 816 -9.39 11.97 -5.38
C GLY A 816 -8.51 12.63 -6.45
N PRO A 817 -7.16 12.58 -6.35
CA PRO A 817 -6.29 13.21 -7.33
C PRO A 817 -6.46 12.66 -8.76
N MET A 818 -6.72 11.37 -8.91
CA MET A 818 -7.01 10.76 -10.21
C MET A 818 -8.34 11.25 -10.77
N ALA A 819 -9.38 11.33 -9.94
CA ALA A 819 -10.69 11.81 -10.35
C ALA A 819 -10.61 13.26 -10.83
N TYR A 820 -9.91 14.15 -10.11
CA TYR A 820 -9.69 15.54 -10.56
C TYR A 820 -8.93 15.61 -11.89
N ALA A 821 -7.84 14.84 -12.03
CA ALA A 821 -7.06 14.78 -13.26
C ALA A 821 -7.92 14.32 -14.46
N MET A 822 -8.70 13.23 -14.29
CA MET A 822 -9.57 12.70 -15.34
C MET A 822 -10.73 13.65 -15.66
N MET A 823 -11.42 14.20 -14.67
CA MET A 823 -12.51 15.15 -14.89
C MET A 823 -12.03 16.38 -15.68
N GLY A 824 -10.94 17.01 -15.23
CA GLY A 824 -10.35 18.15 -15.94
C GLY A 824 -9.90 17.78 -17.34
N GLY A 825 -9.22 16.65 -17.49
CA GLY A 825 -8.74 16.13 -18.77
C GLY A 825 -9.85 15.82 -19.78
N ILE A 826 -10.96 15.20 -19.34
CA ILE A 826 -12.11 14.89 -20.18
C ILE A 826 -12.81 16.17 -20.64
N ILE A 827 -13.03 17.13 -19.72
CA ILE A 827 -13.71 18.39 -20.04
C ILE A 827 -12.88 19.21 -21.04
N ALA A 828 -11.60 19.43 -20.76
CA ALA A 828 -10.71 20.16 -21.67
C ALA A 828 -10.52 19.42 -22.99
N GLY A 829 -10.30 18.10 -22.92
CA GLY A 829 -10.11 17.26 -24.10
C GLY A 829 -11.33 17.23 -25.01
N THR A 830 -12.54 17.35 -24.46
CA THR A 830 -13.78 17.48 -25.24
C THR A 830 -13.81 18.79 -26.02
N ALA A 831 -13.47 19.91 -25.37
CA ALA A 831 -13.35 21.20 -26.06
C ALA A 831 -12.27 21.18 -27.15
N ILE A 832 -11.13 20.54 -26.89
CA ILE A 832 -10.05 20.36 -27.86
C ILE A 832 -10.50 19.49 -29.03
N THR A 833 -11.19 18.37 -28.78
CA THR A 833 -11.70 17.48 -29.83
C THR A 833 -12.73 18.18 -30.72
N LEU A 834 -13.59 19.03 -30.15
CA LEU A 834 -14.65 19.71 -30.91
C LEU A 834 -14.18 20.99 -31.62
N LEU A 835 -13.11 21.66 -31.15
CA LEU A 835 -12.69 22.96 -31.68
C LEU A 835 -11.31 22.90 -32.37
N PHE A 836 -10.34 22.25 -31.74
CA PHE A 836 -8.96 22.20 -32.24
C PHE A 836 -8.79 21.16 -33.34
N LEU A 837 -9.34 19.95 -33.20
CA LEU A 837 -9.19 18.89 -34.19
C LEU A 837 -9.77 19.28 -35.58
N PRO A 838 -10.99 19.88 -35.70
CA PRO A 838 -11.49 20.38 -36.98
C PRO A 838 -10.59 21.46 -37.60
N ALA A 839 -10.09 22.41 -36.80
CA ALA A 839 -9.19 23.45 -37.27
C ALA A 839 -7.84 22.88 -37.76
N LEU A 840 -7.31 21.88 -37.05
CA LEU A 840 -6.09 21.17 -37.43
C LEU A 840 -6.30 20.37 -38.72
N TYR A 841 -7.43 19.67 -38.87
CA TYR A 841 -7.79 18.91 -40.07
C TYR A 841 -7.86 19.81 -41.30
N VAL A 842 -8.55 20.96 -41.19
CA VAL A 842 -8.67 21.96 -42.27
C VAL A 842 -7.31 22.54 -42.66
N THR A 843 -6.46 22.83 -41.67
CA THR A 843 -5.09 23.34 -41.89
C THR A 843 -4.22 22.30 -42.60
N TRP A 844 -4.26 21.05 -42.14
CA TRP A 844 -3.43 19.96 -42.65
C TRP A 844 -3.78 19.60 -44.09
N PHE A 845 -5.07 19.47 -44.40
CA PHE A 845 -5.56 19.17 -45.75
C PHE A 845 -5.73 20.41 -46.64
N ARG A 846 -5.36 21.60 -46.16
CA ARG A 846 -5.43 22.90 -46.87
C ARG A 846 -6.80 23.16 -47.49
N ILE A 847 -7.87 22.86 -46.74
CA ILE A 847 -9.26 23.03 -47.19
C ILE A 847 -9.59 24.53 -47.21
N LYS A 848 -10.11 25.04 -48.33
CA LYS A 848 -10.53 26.44 -48.47
C LYS A 848 -12.03 26.54 -48.20
N GLU A 849 -12.45 27.57 -47.48
CA GLU A 849 -13.86 27.93 -47.39
C GLU A 849 -14.40 28.24 -48.80
N PRO A 850 -15.56 27.70 -49.20
CA PRO A 850 -16.20 28.07 -50.44
C PRO A 850 -16.44 29.58 -50.45
N LYS A 851 -15.72 30.30 -51.33
CA LYS A 851 -16.12 31.67 -51.69
C LYS A 851 -17.29 31.51 -52.65
N ASP A 852 -18.51 31.52 -52.12
CA ASP A 852 -19.61 32.36 -52.62
C ASP A 852 -20.96 31.99 -52.02
N ARG A 853 -21.72 33.05 -51.77
CA ARG A 853 -23.09 33.07 -51.28
C ARG A 853 -24.05 33.12 -52.49
N GLU A 854 -23.82 32.28 -53.49
CA GLU A 854 -24.49 32.39 -54.79
C GLU A 854 -24.62 31.02 -55.50
N SER A 855 -25.32 30.05 -54.91
CA SER A 855 -25.82 28.87 -55.67
C SER A 855 -26.90 28.05 -54.93
N VAL A 856 -27.93 28.69 -54.36
CA VAL A 856 -29.14 27.96 -53.87
C VAL A 856 -30.45 28.61 -54.39
N ALA A 857 -30.41 29.36 -55.49
CA ALA A 857 -31.60 30.00 -56.06
C ALA A 857 -32.00 29.50 -57.46
N VAL A 858 -31.47 28.36 -57.94
CA VAL A 858 -31.85 27.82 -59.26
C VAL A 858 -32.13 26.31 -59.16
N SER A 859 -33.27 25.95 -58.55
CA SER A 859 -33.98 24.70 -58.90
C SER A 859 -35.48 24.72 -58.61
N GLU A 860 -36.07 25.87 -58.24
CA GLU A 860 -37.52 26.03 -58.09
C GLU A 860 -37.98 27.17 -59.00
N THR A 861 -38.07 26.91 -60.31
CA THR A 861 -39.01 27.54 -61.27
C THR A 861 -38.59 27.14 -62.67
N GLY A 862 -39.31 26.19 -63.28
CA GLY A 862 -39.10 25.87 -64.68
C GLY A 862 -39.56 24.47 -65.08
N ASP A 863 -40.84 24.15 -64.89
CA ASP A 863 -41.51 23.20 -65.78
C ASP A 863 -43.02 23.44 -65.80
N LEU A 864 -43.41 24.44 -66.58
CA LEU A 864 -44.76 24.57 -67.14
C LEU A 864 -44.60 24.87 -68.63
N ALA A 865 -45.26 24.01 -69.42
CA ALA A 865 -45.71 24.19 -70.80
C ALA A 865 -44.81 23.70 -71.97
N GLN A 866 -45.32 22.60 -72.56
CA GLN A 866 -45.55 22.35 -73.99
C GLN A 866 -44.37 21.92 -74.88
N ALA A 867 -44.47 20.70 -75.43
CA ALA A 867 -44.81 20.51 -76.84
C ALA A 867 -44.95 19.01 -77.22
N THR A 868 -46.14 18.61 -77.68
CA THR A 868 -46.35 17.57 -78.71
C THR A 868 -45.70 18.03 -80.03
N PRO A 869 -45.21 17.13 -80.91
CA PRO A 869 -46.11 16.51 -81.91
C PRO A 869 -45.71 15.09 -82.39
N THR A 870 -46.65 14.15 -82.38
CA THR A 870 -47.25 13.38 -83.51
C THR A 870 -48.00 12.18 -82.96
#